data_AF-A0AAZ3NPH8-F1
#
_entry.id   AF-A0AAZ3NPH8-F1
#
_cell.length_a   1.000
_cell.length_b   1.000
_cell.length_c   1.000
_cell.angle_alpha   90.00
_cell.angle_beta   90.00
_cell.angle_gamma   90.00
#
_symmetry.space_group_name_H-M   'P 1'
#
loop_
_entity.id
_entity.type
_entity.pdbx_description
1 polymer ?
#
loop_
_entity_poly.entity_id
_entity_poly.type
_entity_poly.pdbx_seq_one_letter_code
_entity_poly.pdbx_strand_id
1 'polypeptide(L)'
;MESVPEPRSVRRSPRMSKSPDNNAAKKESGKTRKKTSNLQETRRRGRMDRSKGEEDIANQLNNLDLCNEASATGTGLVFDSMFTHHRCLWDPSHPECPERVSTVMDTVEKQGLLSRCVTVEARAASNEELHLVHTKEYVDLMRSTQRMDEDQLKTLSDSYDSVYIHPESYSCASLAVGSVLQLVDKVMTSELRNGFSVARPPGHHAQVDQMNGYCMFNNLAIAARYAQTRHRVERVLIVDWDVHHGQGIQYIFQEDPSVLYFSVHRYEEGLFWPHLPESDSSAVGTGSGEGYNINLPWNKVLEHSDVISPITVCLLQFQPQLVLVAAGFDSVIGDPKGEMSASPQCFSVLTHMLLGLAQGKLLLVLEGGYNLQSTAEGVCACLRSLLGESCPRLRSPSIPSDSALKSISRSISALYPYWTSLQVLEGGPLSDSDPLTPAESSEDFSEELCEERRDSLDLTTGLVYDQRMMEHHNMWDSHHPELPQRIQRIFSRHDDLGLVSRCLRIPARLALEEELALCHSLEHIAKIKATEGMKTRDLHRLGDEYNSIFISTESYRSARLAAGACPYGVAIVRPPGHHAEKDAACGFCFFNTVALTARYAQSISQKPLRVLILDWDVHHGNGTQHIFEEDDSVLYISLHRYEDGTFFPTSEDAHYNRVGEGKGAGFNVNIPWNGAKMGDAEYLAAFHSVVMPIAREFDPGLVLVSAGFDAARGDPLGGYQVTPPGYAHLTHLLMGLAAGRVLVILEGGYNLTAISESMSACTSILLGDPALPLPPLPPPHPNAAVSINKVIRTHSVYWLSLRIQLPESLRLSLPNPKPRGKRTSKGKKSPRQGNQGGTTPLPSGDRGDLDLDDLTKGLVSLDLNQSTSANPSPASVPVGGARSKVRLSPMKSPVFKVETEAVPNRPEILQPTPDETETPVRNRVKSWSHTKLTMYVVDPLSWCPHLDSVRPVPVGGIDVFRPCEDCGTDTENWICLCCYKVYCGRYVNQHMLTHGVSSEHRLVLSFADLSVWCYSCQAYVHNQVRGGAGQIGKVCNTTQSFTP
;
A
#
# COMPACT_ATOMS: atom_id res chain seq x y z
N MET A 1 -63.29 -8.33 31.41
CA MET A 1 -63.40 -7.01 32.05
C MET A 1 -62.32 -6.15 31.42
N GLU A 2 -62.54 -5.58 30.22
CA GLU A 2 -63.45 -4.45 29.90
C GLU A 2 -62.84 -3.09 30.32
N SER A 3 -62.89 -2.02 29.53
CA SER A 3 -63.36 -1.87 28.13
C SER A 3 -62.89 -0.52 27.53
N VAL A 4 -62.88 -0.43 26.19
CA VAL A 4 -62.60 0.79 25.38
C VAL A 4 -63.72 1.85 25.55
N PRO A 5 -63.56 3.09 25.04
CA PRO A 5 -64.12 3.37 23.70
C PRO A 5 -63.32 4.33 22.79
N GLU A 6 -63.35 4.01 21.49
CA GLU A 6 -63.10 4.93 20.36
C GLU A 6 -64.43 5.65 19.98
N PRO A 7 -64.47 6.69 19.10
CA PRO A 7 -64.96 6.36 17.74
C PRO A 7 -64.52 7.25 16.54
N ARG A 8 -64.18 6.55 15.45
CA ARG A 8 -64.73 6.67 14.06
C ARG A 8 -64.33 7.78 13.06
N SER A 9 -64.15 7.27 11.84
CA SER A 9 -63.90 7.91 10.53
C SER A 9 -65.14 8.49 9.83
N VAL A 10 -64.95 9.14 8.64
CA VAL A 10 -65.66 8.81 7.38
C VAL A 10 -65.07 9.50 6.11
N ARG A 11 -64.55 8.67 5.20
CA ARG A 11 -64.63 8.63 3.71
C ARG A 11 -64.39 9.85 2.75
N ARG A 12 -63.62 9.48 1.70
CA ARG A 12 -63.86 9.58 0.22
C ARG A 12 -63.25 10.72 -0.62
N SER A 13 -62.53 10.29 -1.66
CA SER A 13 -62.07 11.05 -2.84
C SER A 13 -63.23 11.41 -3.80
N PRO A 14 -62.97 12.23 -4.84
CA PRO A 14 -62.69 11.60 -6.14
C PRO A 14 -61.55 12.23 -6.96
N ARG A 15 -61.12 11.47 -7.97
CA ARG A 15 -60.07 11.75 -8.96
C ARG A 15 -60.73 12.29 -10.24
N MET A 16 -60.30 13.43 -10.77
CA MET A 16 -60.63 13.85 -12.14
C MET A 16 -59.42 14.47 -12.86
N SER A 17 -59.50 14.49 -14.18
CA SER A 17 -58.39 14.62 -15.12
C SER A 17 -58.54 15.83 -16.07
N LYS A 18 -57.49 16.03 -16.87
CA LYS A 18 -57.36 16.82 -18.11
C LYS A 18 -56.62 18.15 -18.00
N SER A 19 -55.61 18.28 -18.86
CA SER A 19 -55.10 19.53 -19.42
C SER A 19 -56.16 20.18 -20.34
N PRO A 20 -55.97 21.47 -20.69
CA PRO A 20 -55.46 21.72 -22.05
C PRO A 20 -54.38 22.82 -22.11
N ASP A 21 -53.80 22.96 -23.30
CA ASP A 21 -52.70 23.87 -23.65
C ASP A 21 -53.03 25.37 -23.52
N ASN A 22 -51.97 26.19 -23.40
CA ASN A 22 -51.90 27.44 -24.17
C ASN A 22 -50.45 27.95 -24.32
N ASN A 23 -50.10 28.36 -25.55
CA ASN A 23 -48.83 28.98 -25.90
C ASN A 23 -48.79 30.48 -25.53
N ALA A 24 -47.68 30.98 -24.98
CA ALA A 24 -47.28 32.39 -25.15
C ALA A 24 -45.79 32.66 -24.89
N ALA A 25 -45.11 33.21 -25.90
CA ALA A 25 -43.99 34.16 -25.88
C ALA A 25 -42.77 33.95 -24.94
N LYS A 26 -41.60 33.68 -25.57
CA LYS A 26 -40.28 34.01 -25.01
C LYS A 26 -40.11 35.51 -24.74
N LYS A 27 -39.36 35.86 -23.69
CA LYS A 27 -38.44 37.00 -23.73
C LYS A 27 -37.14 36.64 -23.00
N GLU A 28 -36.10 36.38 -23.78
CA GLU A 28 -34.75 36.11 -23.26
C GLU A 28 -34.06 37.43 -22.89
N SER A 29 -33.38 37.45 -21.75
CA SER A 29 -32.30 38.40 -21.46
C SER A 29 -31.14 37.62 -20.87
N GLY A 30 -30.04 37.54 -21.61
CA GLY A 30 -28.90 36.69 -21.24
C GLY A 30 -27.96 37.35 -20.22
N LYS A 31 -27.46 36.55 -19.29
CA LYS A 31 -26.14 36.74 -18.66
C LYS A 31 -25.45 35.38 -18.56
N THR A 32 -24.32 35.26 -19.24
CA THR A 32 -23.48 34.06 -19.27
C THR A 32 -22.81 33.87 -17.90
N ARG A 33 -23.11 32.77 -17.21
CA ARG A 33 -22.42 32.37 -15.99
C ARG A 33 -21.45 31.24 -16.34
N LYS A 34 -20.13 31.44 -16.13
CA LYS A 34 -19.16 30.33 -16.17
C LYS A 34 -19.61 29.28 -15.15
N LYS A 35 -19.68 28.00 -15.54
CA LYS A 35 -19.93 26.89 -14.62
C LYS A 35 -18.62 26.50 -13.94
N THR A 36 -18.49 26.79 -12.66
CA THR A 36 -17.64 26.02 -11.75
C THR A 36 -18.40 24.76 -11.31
N SER A 37 -17.69 23.64 -11.16
CA SER A 37 -18.28 22.36 -10.74
C SER A 37 -18.37 22.30 -9.21
N ASN A 38 -19.47 22.78 -8.64
CA ASN A 38 -19.72 22.64 -7.20
C ASN A 38 -20.02 21.17 -6.83
N LEU A 39 -19.63 20.76 -5.61
CA LEU A 39 -19.99 19.47 -4.97
C LEU A 39 -21.50 19.11 -5.07
N GLN A 40 -22.35 20.11 -5.27
CA GLN A 40 -23.78 19.99 -5.51
C GLN A 40 -24.17 19.25 -6.80
N GLU A 41 -23.33 19.22 -7.84
CA GLU A 41 -23.64 18.51 -9.10
C GLU A 41 -23.43 16.98 -8.92
N THR A 42 -22.44 16.57 -8.13
CA THR A 42 -22.21 15.17 -7.69
C THR A 42 -23.40 14.62 -6.90
N ARG A 43 -24.00 15.43 -6.01
CA ARG A 43 -25.21 15.07 -5.22
C ARG A 43 -26.41 14.62 -6.07
N ARG A 44 -26.53 15.05 -7.34
CA ARG A 44 -27.67 14.69 -8.19
C ARG A 44 -27.61 13.27 -8.76
N ARG A 45 -26.42 12.66 -8.88
CA ARG A 45 -26.27 11.30 -9.43
C ARG A 45 -26.49 10.19 -8.39
N GLY A 46 -26.20 10.42 -7.12
CA GLY A 46 -26.33 9.41 -6.05
C GLY A 46 -27.73 9.21 -5.45
N ARG A 47 -28.79 9.84 -5.99
CA ARG A 47 -30.07 10.01 -5.25
C ARG A 47 -31.14 8.92 -5.45
N MET A 48 -30.80 7.76 -6.02
CA MET A 48 -31.79 6.68 -6.28
C MET A 48 -31.41 5.26 -5.81
N ASP A 49 -30.19 5.04 -5.31
CA ASP A 49 -29.71 3.70 -4.86
C ASP A 49 -29.43 3.61 -3.34
N ARG A 50 -29.56 4.73 -2.63
CA ARG A 50 -29.08 4.89 -1.23
C ARG A 50 -29.69 3.92 -0.22
N SER A 51 -31.02 3.84 -0.14
CA SER A 51 -31.67 3.25 1.05
C SER A 51 -31.44 1.74 1.19
N LYS A 52 -31.14 1.02 0.09
CA LYS A 52 -30.89 -0.43 0.14
C LYS A 52 -29.42 -0.75 0.40
N GLY A 53 -28.51 -0.01 -0.25
CA GLY A 53 -27.07 -0.17 -0.04
C GLY A 53 -26.61 0.29 1.34
N GLU A 54 -27.20 1.36 1.89
CA GLU A 54 -26.86 1.85 3.24
C GLU A 54 -27.29 0.85 4.34
N GLU A 55 -28.46 0.19 4.22
CA GLU A 55 -28.87 -0.89 5.14
C GLU A 55 -27.99 -2.15 5.00
N ASP A 56 -27.71 -2.62 3.79
CA ASP A 56 -26.88 -3.81 3.56
C ASP A 56 -25.43 -3.59 4.05
N ILE A 57 -24.85 -2.40 3.84
CA ILE A 57 -23.52 -2.03 4.35
C ILE A 57 -23.54 -1.88 5.88
N ALA A 58 -24.57 -1.24 6.45
CA ALA A 58 -24.70 -1.13 7.90
C ALA A 58 -24.82 -2.53 8.55
N ASN A 59 -25.57 -3.46 7.96
CA ASN A 59 -25.65 -4.83 8.45
C ASN A 59 -24.31 -5.58 8.33
N GLN A 60 -23.54 -5.38 7.25
CA GLN A 60 -22.20 -5.96 7.13
C GLN A 60 -21.18 -5.36 8.10
N LEU A 61 -21.31 -4.07 8.44
CA LEU A 61 -20.44 -3.38 9.41
C LEU A 61 -20.84 -3.70 10.86
N ASN A 62 -22.14 -3.79 11.17
CA ASN A 62 -22.64 -4.20 12.48
C ASN A 62 -22.31 -5.67 12.80
N ASN A 63 -22.07 -6.50 11.78
CA ASN A 63 -21.59 -7.87 11.92
C ASN A 63 -20.04 -7.96 12.01
N LEU A 64 -19.31 -6.83 11.96
CA LEU A 64 -17.90 -6.83 12.37
C LEU A 64 -17.87 -6.91 13.89
N ASP A 65 -17.45 -8.06 14.40
CA ASP A 65 -17.33 -8.27 15.83
C ASP A 65 -16.07 -7.57 16.37
N LEU A 66 -16.21 -6.26 16.63
CA LEU A 66 -15.25 -5.47 17.40
C LEU A 66 -15.42 -5.69 18.91
N CYS A 67 -16.49 -6.37 19.34
CA CYS A 67 -16.75 -6.68 20.73
C CYS A 67 -15.91 -7.91 21.12
N ASN A 68 -14.72 -7.68 21.66
CA ASN A 68 -13.88 -8.75 22.19
C ASN A 68 -14.58 -9.52 23.34
N GLU A 69 -15.34 -10.57 23.03
CA GLU A 69 -15.54 -11.68 23.97
C GLU A 69 -14.16 -12.29 24.25
N ALA A 70 -13.61 -11.98 25.42
CA ALA A 70 -12.37 -12.53 25.97
C ALA A 70 -11.24 -12.74 24.93
N SER A 71 -10.86 -11.68 24.20
CA SER A 71 -9.67 -11.72 23.35
C SER A 71 -8.47 -12.19 24.15
N ALA A 72 -7.72 -13.13 23.59
CA ALA A 72 -6.56 -13.68 24.25
C ALA A 72 -5.56 -12.57 24.60
N THR A 73 -5.19 -12.51 25.88
CA THR A 73 -4.22 -11.56 26.44
C THR A 73 -3.09 -12.31 27.11
N GLY A 74 -1.92 -11.68 27.19
CA GLY A 74 -0.74 -12.27 27.79
C GLY A 74 0.10 -13.08 26.80
N THR A 75 1.38 -13.19 27.16
CA THR A 75 2.45 -13.84 26.39
C THR A 75 2.89 -15.09 27.12
N GLY A 76 2.85 -16.24 26.46
CA GLY A 76 3.40 -17.47 26.99
C GLY A 76 4.92 -17.46 26.99
N LEU A 77 5.56 -17.92 28.06
CA LEU A 77 7.00 -18.16 28.10
C LEU A 77 7.26 -19.59 28.57
N VAL A 78 7.95 -20.38 27.74
CA VAL A 78 8.40 -21.74 28.10
C VAL A 78 9.91 -21.77 28.27
N PHE A 79 10.34 -22.37 29.37
CA PHE A 79 11.71 -22.74 29.66
C PHE A 79 11.70 -23.94 30.62
N ASP A 80 12.64 -24.86 30.46
CA ASP A 80 12.87 -25.97 31.39
C ASP A 80 14.37 -26.12 31.68
N SER A 81 14.72 -26.38 32.94
CA SER A 81 16.08 -26.71 33.38
C SER A 81 16.76 -27.83 32.59
N MET A 82 16.00 -28.82 32.08
CA MET A 82 16.54 -29.88 31.22
C MET A 82 17.25 -29.34 29.98
N PHE A 83 16.86 -28.16 29.47
CA PHE A 83 17.54 -27.50 28.36
C PHE A 83 19.01 -27.15 28.66
N THR A 84 19.48 -27.20 29.91
CA THR A 84 20.91 -27.00 30.25
C THR A 84 21.71 -28.32 30.36
N HIS A 85 21.08 -29.49 30.18
CA HIS A 85 21.74 -30.79 30.43
C HIS A 85 22.52 -31.37 29.24
N HIS A 86 22.20 -30.97 28.00
CA HIS A 86 22.91 -31.38 26.79
C HIS A 86 24.08 -30.42 26.49
N ARG A 87 25.29 -30.93 26.27
CA ARG A 87 26.49 -30.15 25.90
C ARG A 87 27.49 -31.01 25.13
N CYS A 88 28.40 -30.36 24.40
CA CYS A 88 29.46 -31.06 23.69
C CYS A 88 30.45 -31.66 24.70
N LEU A 89 30.72 -32.97 24.60
CA LEU A 89 31.62 -33.67 25.51
C LEU A 89 33.10 -33.46 25.15
N TRP A 90 33.39 -33.35 23.86
CA TRP A 90 34.74 -33.27 23.28
C TRP A 90 35.20 -31.85 22.92
N ASP A 91 34.32 -30.84 23.02
CA ASP A 91 34.68 -29.43 22.87
C ASP A 91 33.97 -28.57 23.93
N PRO A 92 34.67 -28.17 25.02
CA PRO A 92 34.09 -27.31 26.06
C PRO A 92 33.93 -25.85 25.63
N SER A 93 34.41 -25.46 24.44
CA SER A 93 34.25 -24.13 23.84
C SER A 93 33.18 -24.08 22.73
N HIS A 94 32.41 -25.16 22.57
CA HIS A 94 31.40 -25.27 21.54
C HIS A 94 30.34 -24.14 21.66
N PRO A 95 30.01 -23.41 20.57
CA PRO A 95 29.18 -22.21 20.63
C PRO A 95 27.73 -22.48 21.02
N GLU A 96 27.18 -23.62 20.60
CA GLU A 96 25.87 -24.08 21.07
C GLU A 96 26.08 -24.77 22.44
N CYS A 97 25.70 -24.08 23.53
CA CYS A 97 25.99 -24.47 24.91
C CYS A 97 24.83 -24.12 25.90
N PRO A 98 24.79 -24.75 27.09
CA PRO A 98 23.80 -24.48 28.15
C PRO A 98 23.70 -23.00 28.60
N GLU A 99 24.82 -22.28 28.51
CA GLU A 99 24.93 -20.88 28.94
C GLU A 99 24.04 -19.95 28.11
N ARG A 100 23.69 -20.33 26.87
CA ARG A 100 22.79 -19.56 25.99
C ARG A 100 21.43 -19.33 26.64
N VAL A 101 20.72 -20.40 26.98
CA VAL A 101 19.35 -20.32 27.53
C VAL A 101 19.32 -19.85 28.97
N SER A 102 20.33 -20.19 29.77
CA SER A 102 20.42 -19.70 31.15
C SER A 102 20.71 -18.19 31.20
N THR A 103 21.62 -17.66 30.38
CA THR A 103 21.88 -16.20 30.29
C THR A 103 20.64 -15.43 29.78
N VAL A 104 19.90 -16.01 28.83
CA VAL A 104 18.61 -15.46 28.38
C VAL A 104 17.64 -15.35 29.56
N MET A 105 17.37 -16.45 30.28
CA MET A 105 16.41 -16.46 31.38
C MET A 105 16.81 -15.54 32.54
N ASP A 106 18.09 -15.56 32.93
CA ASP A 106 18.69 -14.63 33.88
C ASP A 106 18.40 -13.16 33.51
N THR A 107 18.53 -12.82 32.23
CA THR A 107 18.37 -11.45 31.73
C THR A 107 16.89 -11.08 31.63
N VAL A 108 16.03 -11.99 31.21
CA VAL A 108 14.57 -11.84 31.17
C VAL A 108 13.99 -11.64 32.57
N GLU A 109 14.54 -12.32 33.59
CA GLU A 109 14.20 -12.08 35.00
C GLU A 109 14.75 -10.73 35.51
N LYS A 110 16.05 -10.43 35.30
CA LYS A 110 16.68 -9.15 35.70
C LYS A 110 16.00 -7.92 35.09
N GLN A 111 15.43 -8.05 33.89
CA GLN A 111 14.67 -6.98 33.22
C GLN A 111 13.17 -6.96 33.59
N GLY A 112 12.72 -7.81 34.51
CA GLY A 112 11.33 -7.89 35.00
C GLY A 112 10.33 -8.51 34.02
N LEU A 113 10.78 -8.93 32.84
CA LEU A 113 9.92 -9.46 31.77
C LEU A 113 9.32 -10.82 32.14
N LEU A 114 10.06 -11.67 32.85
CA LEU A 114 9.58 -12.98 33.34
C LEU A 114 8.27 -12.85 34.12
N SER A 115 8.17 -11.86 35.00
CA SER A 115 7.01 -11.63 35.87
C SER A 115 5.74 -11.18 35.13
N ARG A 116 5.86 -10.77 33.87
CA ARG A 116 4.75 -10.30 33.00
C ARG A 116 4.32 -11.37 31.99
N CYS A 117 5.12 -12.41 31.80
CA CYS A 117 4.76 -13.56 30.97
C CYS A 117 3.95 -14.58 31.77
N VAL A 118 3.11 -15.35 31.08
CA VAL A 118 2.48 -16.55 31.63
C VAL A 118 3.44 -17.71 31.43
N THR A 119 3.99 -18.25 32.52
CA THR A 119 4.82 -19.46 32.47
C THR A 119 3.98 -20.64 31.96
N VAL A 120 4.45 -21.27 30.90
CA VAL A 120 3.83 -22.48 30.33
C VAL A 120 4.79 -23.65 30.53
N GLU A 121 4.30 -24.76 31.09
CA GLU A 121 5.13 -25.95 31.32
C GLU A 121 5.51 -26.62 29.99
N ALA A 122 6.77 -27.02 29.87
CA ALA A 122 7.23 -27.85 28.77
C ALA A 122 6.74 -29.30 28.92
N ARG A 123 6.65 -30.03 27.81
CA ARG A 123 6.40 -31.48 27.80
C ARG A 123 7.28 -32.14 26.75
N ALA A 124 7.57 -33.43 26.92
CA ALA A 124 8.15 -34.23 25.85
C ALA A 124 7.16 -34.35 24.68
N ALA A 125 7.65 -34.23 23.45
CA ALA A 125 6.91 -34.59 22.24
C ALA A 125 6.78 -36.12 22.14
N SER A 126 5.60 -36.60 21.78
CA SER A 126 5.34 -38.03 21.56
C SER A 126 5.98 -38.52 20.27
N ASN A 127 6.10 -39.85 20.10
CA ASN A 127 6.62 -40.41 18.86
C ASN A 127 5.72 -40.06 17.66
N GLU A 128 4.41 -40.06 17.86
CA GLU A 128 3.41 -39.68 16.85
C GLU A 128 3.58 -38.23 16.42
N GLU A 129 3.94 -37.33 17.34
CA GLU A 129 4.24 -35.92 17.05
C GLU A 129 5.58 -35.77 16.30
N LEU A 130 6.63 -36.48 16.72
CA LEU A 130 7.92 -36.50 15.99
C LEU A 130 7.75 -37.07 14.56
N HIS A 131 6.89 -38.08 14.37
CA HIS A 131 6.56 -38.69 13.09
C HIS A 131 5.67 -37.83 12.18
N LEU A 132 5.25 -36.63 12.60
CA LEU A 132 4.64 -35.63 11.70
C LEU A 132 5.63 -35.09 10.65
N VAL A 133 6.94 -35.24 10.92
CA VAL A 133 8.03 -34.76 10.05
C VAL A 133 9.09 -35.84 9.85
N HIS A 134 9.51 -36.52 10.92
CA HIS A 134 10.71 -37.36 10.90
C HIS A 134 10.41 -38.85 10.69
N THR A 135 11.30 -39.54 9.97
CA THR A 135 11.18 -40.98 9.73
C THR A 135 11.20 -41.78 11.03
N LYS A 136 10.61 -42.98 11.00
CA LYS A 136 10.60 -43.85 12.17
C LYS A 136 12.00 -44.29 12.56
N GLU A 137 12.78 -44.62 11.55
CA GLU A 137 14.15 -45.10 11.62
C GLU A 137 15.05 -44.05 12.28
N TYR A 138 14.92 -42.78 11.87
CA TYR A 138 15.67 -41.68 12.46
C TYR A 138 15.29 -41.42 13.92
N VAL A 139 13.99 -41.34 14.25
CA VAL A 139 13.56 -41.12 15.64
C VAL A 139 13.98 -42.27 16.57
N ASP A 140 13.93 -43.52 16.09
CA ASP A 140 14.39 -44.68 16.86
C ASP A 140 15.92 -44.69 17.03
N LEU A 141 16.69 -44.29 16.00
CA LEU A 141 18.14 -44.08 16.09
C LEU A 141 18.48 -42.97 17.10
N MET A 142 17.85 -41.80 17.00
CA MET A 142 18.05 -40.68 17.91
C MET A 142 17.69 -41.06 19.36
N ARG A 143 16.63 -41.86 19.59
CA ARG A 143 16.31 -42.38 20.93
C ARG A 143 17.38 -43.33 21.46
N SER A 144 18.04 -44.11 20.59
CA SER A 144 19.09 -45.05 21.01
C SER A 144 20.34 -44.36 21.58
N THR A 145 20.58 -43.08 21.23
CA THR A 145 21.71 -42.28 21.73
C THR A 145 21.76 -42.15 23.26
N GLN A 146 20.61 -42.23 23.94
CA GLN A 146 20.51 -42.22 25.40
C GLN A 146 21.24 -43.40 26.09
N ARG A 147 21.68 -44.41 25.32
CA ARG A 147 22.36 -45.61 25.80
C ARG A 147 23.76 -45.80 25.20
N MET A 148 24.23 -44.85 24.40
CA MET A 148 25.54 -44.89 23.77
C MET A 148 26.62 -44.35 24.72
N ASP A 149 27.84 -44.87 24.59
CA ASP A 149 29.03 -44.30 25.22
C ASP A 149 29.57 -43.10 24.41
N GLU A 150 30.56 -42.39 24.95
CA GLU A 150 31.11 -41.17 24.34
C GLU A 150 31.73 -41.43 22.96
N ASP A 151 32.43 -42.56 22.77
CA ASP A 151 33.03 -42.94 21.47
C ASP A 151 31.96 -43.23 20.42
N GLN A 152 30.88 -43.92 20.79
CA GLN A 152 29.71 -44.17 19.93
C GLN A 152 28.99 -42.87 19.58
N LEU A 153 28.76 -41.99 20.55
CA LEU A 153 28.14 -40.68 20.35
C LEU A 153 28.98 -39.79 19.44
N LYS A 154 30.30 -39.79 19.61
CA LYS A 154 31.24 -39.07 18.74
C LYS A 154 31.22 -39.62 17.32
N THR A 155 31.31 -40.94 17.17
CA THR A 155 31.26 -41.62 15.86
C THR A 155 29.96 -41.32 15.11
N LEU A 156 28.82 -41.28 15.81
CA LEU A 156 27.54 -40.90 15.22
C LEU A 156 27.47 -39.40 14.89
N SER A 157 27.98 -38.54 15.77
CA SER A 157 28.03 -37.08 15.54
C SER A 157 28.84 -36.75 14.27
N ASP A 158 30.00 -37.39 14.11
CA ASP A 158 30.91 -37.19 12.98
C ASP A 158 30.36 -37.74 11.64
N SER A 159 29.21 -38.43 11.65
CA SER A 159 28.48 -38.85 10.44
C SER A 159 27.51 -37.81 9.89
N TYR A 160 27.27 -36.73 10.65
CA TYR A 160 26.41 -35.61 10.28
C TYR A 160 27.23 -34.30 10.22
N ASP A 161 26.75 -33.31 9.46
CA ASP A 161 27.43 -32.02 9.37
C ASP A 161 27.10 -31.10 10.56
N SER A 162 28.16 -30.65 11.25
CA SER A 162 28.13 -29.59 12.26
C SER A 162 27.18 -29.86 13.44
N VAL A 163 27.29 -31.05 14.06
CA VAL A 163 26.50 -31.45 15.23
C VAL A 163 27.36 -32.07 16.34
N TYR A 164 26.78 -32.17 17.53
CA TYR A 164 27.27 -33.04 18.60
C TYR A 164 26.11 -33.76 19.28
N ILE A 165 26.38 -34.91 19.88
CA ILE A 165 25.38 -35.73 20.59
C ILE A 165 25.87 -36.03 22.02
N HIS A 166 24.95 -35.93 22.97
CA HIS A 166 25.09 -36.18 24.40
C HIS A 166 24.04 -37.23 24.80
N PRO A 167 24.22 -38.02 25.88
CA PRO A 167 23.20 -38.97 26.34
C PRO A 167 21.82 -38.33 26.58
N GLU A 168 21.80 -37.04 26.97
CA GLU A 168 20.54 -36.27 27.16
C GLU A 168 20.04 -35.54 25.90
N SER A 169 20.71 -35.63 24.74
CA SER A 169 20.29 -34.92 23.52
C SER A 169 18.83 -35.22 23.16
N TYR A 170 18.44 -36.50 23.14
CA TYR A 170 17.08 -36.90 22.78
C TYR A 170 16.04 -36.39 23.79
N SER A 171 16.36 -36.45 25.10
CA SER A 171 15.53 -35.91 26.18
C SER A 171 15.28 -34.42 25.97
N CYS A 172 16.35 -33.66 25.71
CA CYS A 172 16.28 -32.21 25.49
C CYS A 172 15.53 -31.87 24.19
N ALA A 173 15.81 -32.56 23.09
CA ALA A 173 15.18 -32.31 21.79
C ALA A 173 13.68 -32.64 21.78
N SER A 174 13.28 -33.75 22.40
CA SER A 174 11.85 -34.09 22.57
C SER A 174 11.13 -33.02 23.41
N LEU A 175 11.76 -32.53 24.47
CA LEU A 175 11.22 -31.45 25.31
C LEU A 175 11.20 -30.09 24.56
N ALA A 176 12.18 -29.83 23.71
CA ALA A 176 12.26 -28.63 22.89
C ALA A 176 11.08 -28.59 21.89
N VAL A 177 10.84 -29.67 21.15
CA VAL A 177 9.66 -29.79 20.27
C VAL A 177 8.37 -29.57 21.07
N GLY A 178 8.16 -30.33 22.15
CA GLY A 178 6.92 -30.27 22.92
C GLY A 178 6.69 -28.95 23.66
N SER A 179 7.74 -28.18 23.96
CA SER A 179 7.62 -26.79 24.44
C SER A 179 6.90 -25.88 23.45
N VAL A 180 7.18 -26.04 22.16
CA VAL A 180 6.53 -25.29 21.08
C VAL A 180 5.08 -25.75 20.92
N LEU A 181 4.84 -27.07 20.99
CA LEU A 181 3.48 -27.63 20.87
C LEU A 181 2.54 -27.13 21.99
N GLN A 182 3.07 -26.95 23.21
CA GLN A 182 2.31 -26.34 24.32
C GLN A 182 1.91 -24.90 24.01
N LEU A 183 2.79 -24.09 23.41
CA LEU A 183 2.45 -22.74 22.98
C LEU A 183 1.48 -22.73 21.80
N VAL A 184 1.60 -23.66 20.84
CA VAL A 184 0.62 -23.84 19.76
C VAL A 184 -0.75 -24.14 20.34
N ASP A 185 -0.85 -25.07 21.30
CA ASP A 185 -2.12 -25.37 21.96
C ASP A 185 -2.71 -24.11 22.61
N LYS A 186 -1.94 -23.36 23.43
CA LYS A 186 -2.44 -22.17 24.13
C LYS A 186 -2.86 -21.01 23.22
N VAL A 187 -2.14 -20.78 22.12
CA VAL A 187 -2.46 -19.70 21.17
C VAL A 187 -3.61 -20.08 20.25
N MET A 188 -3.66 -21.33 19.79
CA MET A 188 -4.76 -21.78 18.92
C MET A 188 -6.09 -21.94 19.66
N THR A 189 -6.07 -22.29 20.96
CA THR A 189 -7.27 -22.27 21.82
C THR A 189 -7.64 -20.89 22.35
N SER A 190 -6.86 -19.84 22.04
CA SER A 190 -7.05 -18.47 22.53
C SER A 190 -6.97 -18.33 24.06
N GLU A 191 -6.24 -19.23 24.74
CA GLU A 191 -5.85 -19.05 26.14
C GLU A 191 -4.76 -17.98 26.29
N LEU A 192 -3.88 -17.86 25.30
CA LEU A 192 -2.81 -16.86 25.22
C LEU A 192 -2.81 -16.20 23.83
N ARG A 193 -2.30 -14.96 23.73
CA ARG A 193 -2.23 -14.25 22.45
C ARG A 193 -1.10 -14.77 21.57
N ASN A 194 0.07 -14.88 22.19
CA ASN A 194 1.36 -15.12 21.57
C ASN A 194 2.29 -15.79 22.58
N GLY A 195 3.50 -16.15 22.18
CA GLY A 195 4.48 -16.72 23.11
C GLY A 195 5.89 -16.89 22.56
N PHE A 196 6.81 -17.21 23.48
CA PHE A 196 8.22 -17.47 23.20
C PHE A 196 8.65 -18.78 23.90
N SER A 197 9.29 -19.70 23.17
CA SER A 197 9.99 -20.84 23.79
C SER A 197 11.51 -20.63 23.79
N VAL A 198 12.10 -20.57 24.99
CA VAL A 198 13.55 -20.48 25.21
C VAL A 198 14.10 -21.90 25.32
N ALA A 199 14.03 -22.63 24.21
CA ALA A 199 14.41 -24.03 24.12
C ALA A 199 15.81 -24.23 23.53
N ARG A 200 16.40 -25.40 23.80
CA ARG A 200 17.52 -25.97 23.04
C ARG A 200 17.53 -27.51 23.17
N PRO A 201 18.04 -28.27 22.18
CA PRO A 201 18.71 -27.83 20.95
C PRO A 201 17.79 -27.07 19.97
N PRO A 202 18.37 -26.30 19.03
CA PRO A 202 17.65 -25.70 17.91
C PRO A 202 17.04 -26.78 16.98
N GLY A 203 16.25 -26.35 16.00
CA GLY A 203 15.50 -27.21 15.10
C GLY A 203 15.56 -26.89 13.60
N HIS A 204 15.73 -25.64 13.18
CA HIS A 204 15.48 -25.24 11.79
C HIS A 204 16.34 -25.96 10.72
N HIS A 205 17.54 -26.44 11.07
CA HIS A 205 18.40 -27.24 10.18
C HIS A 205 18.05 -28.74 10.12
N ALA A 206 17.34 -29.28 11.10
CA ALA A 206 17.05 -30.72 11.17
C ALA A 206 16.18 -31.16 9.99
N GLN A 207 16.60 -32.24 9.33
CA GLN A 207 15.95 -32.79 8.15
C GLN A 207 15.06 -33.98 8.52
N VAL A 208 14.33 -34.53 7.54
CA VAL A 208 13.39 -35.65 7.72
C VAL A 208 14.07 -36.89 8.34
N ASP A 209 15.34 -37.16 8.04
CA ASP A 209 16.06 -38.35 8.51
C ASP A 209 17.50 -38.09 9.00
N GLN A 210 17.90 -36.82 9.18
CA GLN A 210 19.28 -36.44 9.52
C GLN A 210 19.35 -35.28 10.52
N MET A 211 20.34 -35.34 11.42
CA MET A 211 20.79 -34.19 12.19
C MET A 211 21.63 -33.26 11.31
N ASN A 212 21.58 -31.95 11.56
CA ASN A 212 22.43 -30.96 10.90
C ASN A 212 22.49 -29.67 11.75
N GLY A 213 23.60 -28.94 11.75
CA GLY A 213 23.66 -27.58 12.32
C GLY A 213 23.16 -27.48 13.76
N TYR A 214 23.71 -28.31 14.66
CA TYR A 214 23.27 -28.49 16.05
C TYR A 214 21.82 -28.97 16.27
N CYS A 215 21.01 -29.13 15.22
CA CYS A 215 19.59 -29.48 15.31
C CYS A 215 19.37 -31.01 15.27
N MET A 216 18.50 -31.51 16.16
CA MET A 216 18.09 -32.93 16.19
C MET A 216 16.69 -33.16 15.63
N PHE A 217 15.71 -32.36 16.02
CA PHE A 217 14.34 -32.44 15.51
C PHE A 217 13.88 -31.04 15.09
N ASN A 218 13.08 -30.95 14.02
CA ASN A 218 12.68 -29.67 13.46
C ASN A 218 11.48 -29.10 14.22
N ASN A 219 11.79 -28.37 15.30
CA ASN A 219 10.83 -27.78 16.24
C ASN A 219 9.65 -27.09 15.52
N LEU A 220 9.93 -26.22 14.55
CA LEU A 220 8.92 -25.44 13.86
C LEU A 220 8.17 -26.21 12.78
N ALA A 221 8.83 -27.11 12.04
CA ALA A 221 8.13 -27.94 11.07
C ALA A 221 7.15 -28.90 11.75
N ILE A 222 7.52 -29.48 12.89
CA ILE A 222 6.61 -30.30 13.70
C ILE A 222 5.47 -29.44 14.25
N ALA A 223 5.76 -28.23 14.75
CA ALA A 223 4.73 -27.31 15.23
C ALA A 223 3.72 -26.89 14.15
N ALA A 224 4.18 -26.64 12.91
CA ALA A 224 3.31 -26.35 11.77
C ALA A 224 2.40 -27.55 11.44
N ARG A 225 2.96 -28.77 11.32
CA ARG A 225 2.19 -30.00 11.08
C ARG A 225 1.23 -30.32 12.23
N TYR A 226 1.62 -30.05 13.47
CA TYR A 226 0.77 -30.20 14.65
C TYR A 226 -0.40 -29.21 14.62
N ALA A 227 -0.16 -27.93 14.29
CA ALA A 227 -1.22 -26.93 14.14
C ALA A 227 -2.22 -27.33 13.03
N GLN A 228 -1.73 -27.84 11.90
CA GLN A 228 -2.58 -28.35 10.80
C GLN A 228 -3.43 -29.56 11.24
N THR A 229 -2.82 -30.56 11.87
CA THR A 229 -3.50 -31.82 12.24
C THR A 229 -4.40 -31.70 13.47
N ARG A 230 -3.94 -31.01 14.53
CA ARG A 230 -4.65 -30.87 15.81
C ARG A 230 -5.68 -29.75 15.80
N HIS A 231 -5.30 -28.58 15.25
CA HIS A 231 -6.09 -27.35 15.30
C HIS A 231 -6.75 -26.97 13.97
N ARG A 232 -6.53 -27.75 12.91
CA ARG A 232 -7.10 -27.53 11.56
C ARG A 232 -6.70 -26.18 10.95
N VAL A 233 -5.47 -25.74 11.23
CA VAL A 233 -4.85 -24.63 10.51
C VAL A 233 -4.67 -25.01 9.04
N GLU A 234 -5.09 -24.14 8.13
CA GLU A 234 -4.94 -24.30 6.68
C GLU A 234 -3.65 -23.64 6.16
N ARG A 235 -3.23 -22.53 6.78
CA ARG A 235 -2.10 -21.71 6.34
C ARG A 235 -1.23 -21.29 7.52
N VAL A 236 -0.01 -21.81 7.55
CA VAL A 236 1.04 -21.45 8.52
C VAL A 236 2.09 -20.62 7.80
N LEU A 237 2.50 -19.49 8.39
CA LEU A 237 3.69 -18.77 7.96
C LEU A 237 4.83 -19.13 8.92
N ILE A 238 5.98 -19.53 8.38
CA ILE A 238 7.23 -19.65 9.12
C ILE A 238 8.17 -18.54 8.65
N VAL A 239 8.62 -17.70 9.59
CA VAL A 239 9.63 -16.66 9.37
C VAL A 239 10.92 -17.07 10.08
N ASP A 240 11.97 -17.31 9.32
CA ASP A 240 13.32 -17.56 9.83
C ASP A 240 14.18 -16.30 9.65
N TRP A 241 14.63 -15.74 10.77
CA TRP A 241 15.53 -14.59 10.81
C TRP A 241 16.90 -14.92 11.42
N ASP A 242 17.15 -16.21 11.69
CA ASP A 242 18.47 -16.71 12.04
C ASP A 242 19.45 -16.36 10.91
N VAL A 243 20.71 -16.11 11.26
CA VAL A 243 21.71 -15.74 10.24
C VAL A 243 22.03 -16.90 9.30
N HIS A 244 21.67 -18.14 9.64
CA HIS A 244 21.83 -19.32 8.80
C HIS A 244 20.52 -19.68 8.09
N HIS A 245 20.63 -20.25 6.90
CA HIS A 245 19.45 -20.76 6.19
C HIS A 245 18.92 -22.04 6.86
N GLY A 246 17.70 -22.02 7.39
CA GLY A 246 16.96 -23.19 7.87
C GLY A 246 16.53 -24.15 6.75
N GLN A 247 17.49 -24.72 6.03
CA GLN A 247 17.29 -25.64 4.90
C GLN A 247 16.42 -26.85 5.25
N GLY A 248 16.46 -27.30 6.51
CA GLY A 248 15.58 -28.36 7.02
C GLY A 248 14.11 -28.01 6.85
N ILE A 249 13.70 -26.79 7.23
CA ILE A 249 12.33 -26.29 7.06
C ILE A 249 11.97 -26.18 5.57
N GLN A 250 12.86 -25.60 4.75
CA GLN A 250 12.69 -25.52 3.30
C GLN A 250 12.41 -26.89 2.69
N TYR A 251 13.23 -27.91 2.97
CA TYR A 251 13.04 -29.24 2.41
C TYR A 251 11.71 -29.90 2.83
N ILE A 252 11.25 -29.69 4.07
CA ILE A 252 10.01 -30.30 4.60
C ILE A 252 8.75 -29.72 3.95
N PHE A 253 8.79 -28.45 3.53
CA PHE A 253 7.64 -27.75 2.93
C PHE A 253 7.84 -27.37 1.45
N GLN A 254 8.92 -27.83 0.83
CA GLN A 254 9.33 -27.55 -0.55
C GLN A 254 8.20 -27.68 -1.60
N GLU A 255 7.27 -28.63 -1.41
CA GLU A 255 6.13 -28.86 -2.31
C GLU A 255 4.75 -28.48 -1.71
N ASP A 256 4.72 -27.85 -0.54
CA ASP A 256 3.51 -27.68 0.26
C ASP A 256 3.04 -26.21 0.37
N PRO A 257 2.03 -25.79 -0.42
CA PRO A 257 1.50 -24.41 -0.40
C PRO A 257 0.69 -24.07 0.86
N SER A 258 0.48 -25.01 1.78
CA SER A 258 -0.16 -24.75 3.07
C SER A 258 0.81 -24.14 4.11
N VAL A 259 2.11 -24.16 3.83
CA VAL A 259 3.13 -23.53 4.66
C VAL A 259 3.98 -22.59 3.81
N LEU A 260 3.90 -21.29 4.09
CA LEU A 260 4.80 -20.30 3.50
C LEU A 260 6.06 -20.23 4.37
N TYR A 261 7.22 -20.54 3.80
CA TYR A 261 8.52 -20.35 4.45
C TYR A 261 9.21 -19.10 3.91
N PHE A 262 9.66 -18.24 4.81
CA PHE A 262 10.50 -17.08 4.52
C PHE A 262 11.77 -17.17 5.35
N SER A 263 12.95 -17.11 4.73
CA SER A 263 14.25 -17.10 5.42
C SER A 263 15.11 -15.93 4.95
N VAL A 264 15.73 -15.24 5.89
CA VAL A 264 16.64 -14.11 5.63
C VAL A 264 17.98 -14.35 6.33
N HIS A 265 19.01 -14.70 5.55
CA HIS A 265 20.24 -15.34 6.06
C HIS A 265 21.51 -14.86 5.34
N ARG A 266 22.68 -15.05 5.95
CA ARG A 266 23.99 -14.86 5.31
C ARG A 266 24.20 -15.95 4.26
N TYR A 267 24.74 -15.57 3.11
CA TYR A 267 24.95 -16.49 1.99
C TYR A 267 26.32 -16.29 1.32
N GLU A 268 26.71 -15.04 1.07
CA GLU A 268 27.99 -14.69 0.42
C GLU A 268 28.25 -15.52 -0.86
N GLU A 269 27.26 -15.54 -1.76
CA GLU A 269 27.27 -16.34 -3.00
C GLU A 269 27.53 -17.85 -2.80
N GLY A 270 27.13 -18.39 -1.63
CA GLY A 270 27.31 -19.80 -1.24
C GLY A 270 28.58 -20.07 -0.42
N LEU A 271 29.36 -19.04 -0.10
CA LEU A 271 30.58 -19.18 0.71
C LEU A 271 30.29 -19.33 2.21
N PHE A 272 29.13 -18.89 2.69
CA PHE A 272 28.73 -19.08 4.09
C PHE A 272 27.99 -20.40 4.30
N TRP A 273 28.15 -21.00 5.49
CA TRP A 273 27.53 -22.28 5.84
C TRP A 273 25.98 -22.12 5.87
N PRO A 274 25.19 -23.07 5.32
CA PRO A 274 25.52 -24.44 4.93
C PRO A 274 26.08 -24.66 3.51
N HIS A 275 26.49 -23.61 2.79
CA HIS A 275 27.11 -23.68 1.45
C HIS A 275 26.19 -24.27 0.35
N LEU A 276 24.87 -24.15 0.51
CA LEU A 276 23.87 -24.78 -0.34
C LEU A 276 23.37 -23.84 -1.45
N PRO A 277 23.50 -24.19 -2.75
CA PRO A 277 22.96 -23.41 -3.87
C PRO A 277 21.45 -23.14 -3.76
N GLU A 278 20.70 -24.06 -3.15
CA GLU A 278 19.27 -23.91 -2.88
C GLU A 278 18.94 -22.91 -1.74
N SER A 279 19.93 -22.28 -1.13
CA SER A 279 19.72 -21.11 -0.25
C SER A 279 19.61 -19.80 -1.05
N ASP A 280 20.04 -19.78 -2.33
CA ASP A 280 19.85 -18.59 -3.17
C ASP A 280 18.35 -18.31 -3.41
N SER A 281 18.01 -17.06 -3.74
CA SER A 281 16.64 -16.61 -3.96
C SER A 281 15.96 -17.24 -5.19
N SER A 282 16.66 -18.12 -5.92
CA SER A 282 16.13 -18.89 -7.04
C SER A 282 15.36 -20.14 -6.61
N ALA A 283 15.56 -20.62 -5.38
CA ALA A 283 14.82 -21.73 -4.81
C ALA A 283 13.47 -21.25 -4.26
N VAL A 284 12.45 -21.22 -5.13
CA VAL A 284 11.09 -20.73 -4.81
C VAL A 284 10.09 -21.82 -4.40
N GLY A 285 10.56 -23.05 -4.15
CA GLY A 285 9.72 -24.25 -3.99
C GLY A 285 9.59 -25.05 -5.29
N THR A 286 8.94 -26.21 -5.25
CA THR A 286 8.68 -27.06 -6.43
C THR A 286 7.26 -27.63 -6.42
N GLY A 287 6.77 -28.08 -7.58
CA GLY A 287 5.47 -28.73 -7.68
C GLY A 287 4.32 -27.81 -7.23
N SER A 288 3.52 -28.24 -6.24
CA SER A 288 2.47 -27.41 -5.65
C SER A 288 2.97 -26.29 -4.75
N GLY A 289 4.22 -26.37 -4.28
CA GLY A 289 4.86 -25.38 -3.38
C GLY A 289 5.58 -24.25 -4.10
N GLU A 290 5.59 -24.21 -5.44
CA GLU A 290 6.22 -23.11 -6.18
C GLU A 290 5.61 -21.75 -5.79
N GLY A 291 6.48 -20.82 -5.38
CA GLY A 291 6.15 -19.51 -4.82
C GLY A 291 6.05 -19.48 -3.29
N TYR A 292 5.98 -20.63 -2.60
CA TYR A 292 5.79 -20.72 -1.14
C TYR A 292 7.08 -20.93 -0.35
N ASN A 293 8.23 -20.93 -1.02
CA ASN A 293 9.54 -20.79 -0.40
C ASN A 293 10.15 -19.44 -0.78
N ILE A 294 10.62 -18.67 0.20
CA ILE A 294 11.21 -17.35 -0.01
C ILE A 294 12.56 -17.27 0.71
N ASN A 295 13.64 -17.28 -0.06
CA ASN A 295 14.99 -17.00 0.45
C ASN A 295 15.40 -15.57 0.12
N LEU A 296 15.92 -14.86 1.12
CA LEU A 296 16.56 -13.55 1.02
C LEU A 296 18.05 -13.67 1.43
N PRO A 297 18.93 -14.07 0.49
CA PRO A 297 20.34 -14.36 0.78
C PRO A 297 21.19 -13.09 0.81
N TRP A 298 21.86 -12.81 1.91
CA TRP A 298 22.76 -11.67 2.05
C TRP A 298 24.18 -11.99 1.56
N ASN A 299 24.64 -11.17 0.62
CA ASN A 299 25.93 -11.35 -0.05
C ASN A 299 27.05 -10.43 0.48
N LYS A 300 26.76 -9.73 1.59
CA LYS A 300 27.70 -9.00 2.46
C LYS A 300 27.12 -8.98 3.88
N VAL A 301 27.94 -8.57 4.85
CA VAL A 301 27.51 -8.20 6.21
C VAL A 301 26.35 -7.19 6.15
N LEU A 302 25.32 -7.43 6.97
CA LEU A 302 24.19 -6.54 7.18
C LEU A 302 24.56 -5.35 8.06
N GLU A 303 24.07 -4.19 7.68
CA GLU A 303 24.02 -3.01 8.55
C GLU A 303 22.66 -2.92 9.26
N HIS A 304 22.55 -2.07 10.30
CA HIS A 304 21.37 -1.94 11.17
C HIS A 304 20.04 -1.71 10.42
N SER A 305 20.11 -1.22 9.19
CA SER A 305 19.05 -0.70 8.33
C SER A 305 18.47 -1.72 7.33
N ASP A 306 19.19 -2.78 7.01
CA ASP A 306 18.89 -3.70 5.89
C ASP A 306 17.69 -4.64 6.15
N VAL A 307 17.22 -4.70 7.39
CA VAL A 307 16.41 -5.80 7.92
C VAL A 307 14.93 -5.75 7.50
N ILE A 308 14.43 -4.62 7.00
CA ILE A 308 12.99 -4.42 6.73
C ILE A 308 12.72 -4.46 5.23
N SER A 309 12.31 -5.64 4.75
CA SER A 309 12.13 -5.92 3.32
C SER A 309 10.70 -5.64 2.80
N PRO A 310 10.56 -5.12 1.56
CA PRO A 310 9.27 -5.03 0.84
C PRO A 310 8.56 -6.37 0.63
N ILE A 311 9.26 -7.51 0.77
CA ILE A 311 8.69 -8.87 0.66
C ILE A 311 7.58 -9.13 1.70
N THR A 312 7.53 -8.33 2.77
CA THR A 312 6.48 -8.35 3.80
C THR A 312 5.04 -8.27 3.25
N VAL A 313 4.84 -7.69 2.05
CA VAL A 313 3.52 -7.65 1.39
C VAL A 313 3.01 -9.05 0.95
N CYS A 314 3.91 -10.00 0.65
CA CYS A 314 3.53 -11.38 0.35
C CYS A 314 2.91 -12.07 1.57
N LEU A 315 3.41 -11.76 2.77
CA LEU A 315 2.95 -12.34 4.03
C LEU A 315 1.50 -11.95 4.33
N LEU A 316 1.11 -10.71 4.01
CA LEU A 316 -0.28 -10.25 4.06
C LEU A 316 -1.16 -10.92 3.00
N GLN A 317 -0.66 -11.10 1.77
CA GLN A 317 -1.41 -11.78 0.71
C GLN A 317 -1.69 -13.26 1.04
N PHE A 318 -0.76 -13.94 1.72
CA PHE A 318 -0.92 -15.34 2.14
C PHE A 318 -2.01 -15.55 3.21
N GLN A 319 -2.31 -14.52 4.00
CA GLN A 319 -3.30 -14.57 5.09
C GLN A 319 -3.13 -15.79 6.02
N PRO A 320 -1.97 -15.93 6.71
CA PRO A 320 -1.74 -17.02 7.64
C PRO A 320 -2.70 -16.97 8.85
N GLN A 321 -3.00 -18.14 9.42
CA GLN A 321 -3.81 -18.29 10.62
C GLN A 321 -2.95 -18.53 11.88
N LEU A 322 -1.66 -18.82 11.69
CA LEU A 322 -0.63 -18.94 12.71
C LEU A 322 0.70 -18.46 12.10
N VAL A 323 1.48 -17.68 12.84
CA VAL A 323 2.86 -17.33 12.49
C VAL A 323 3.81 -17.98 13.48
N LEU A 324 4.77 -18.72 12.95
CA LEU A 324 5.89 -19.31 13.68
C LEU A 324 7.17 -18.56 13.30
N VAL A 325 8.08 -18.36 14.25
CA VAL A 325 9.34 -17.66 14.02
C VAL A 325 10.51 -18.50 14.51
N ALA A 326 11.45 -18.80 13.60
CA ALA A 326 12.78 -19.30 13.91
C ALA A 326 13.59 -18.10 14.40
N ALA A 327 13.62 -17.95 15.73
CA ALA A 327 14.12 -16.77 16.39
C ALA A 327 15.60 -16.95 16.76
N GLY A 328 16.46 -17.02 15.75
CA GLY A 328 17.91 -16.90 15.92
C GLY A 328 18.31 -15.46 16.25
N PHE A 329 19.43 -15.29 16.97
CA PHE A 329 19.95 -13.95 17.31
C PHE A 329 21.45 -13.81 17.00
N ASP A 330 21.97 -14.67 16.14
CA ASP A 330 23.34 -14.60 15.59
C ASP A 330 23.48 -13.55 14.48
N SER A 331 22.38 -13.01 13.98
CA SER A 331 22.37 -11.79 13.17
C SER A 331 22.56 -10.50 14.01
N VAL A 332 22.57 -10.59 15.35
CA VAL A 332 22.83 -9.45 16.26
C VAL A 332 24.33 -9.11 16.31
N ILE A 333 24.63 -7.81 16.44
CA ILE A 333 25.99 -7.29 16.63
C ILE A 333 26.77 -8.04 17.72
N GLY A 334 28.02 -8.38 17.39
CA GLY A 334 28.94 -9.08 18.28
C GLY A 334 28.77 -10.60 18.34
N ASP A 335 27.89 -11.19 17.53
CA ASP A 335 27.84 -12.65 17.38
C ASP A 335 29.07 -13.22 16.63
N PRO A 336 29.72 -14.29 17.14
CA PRO A 336 30.93 -14.86 16.55
C PRO A 336 30.70 -15.76 15.33
N LYS A 337 29.46 -15.99 14.88
CA LYS A 337 29.12 -16.80 13.70
C LYS A 337 28.49 -15.96 12.59
N GLY A 338 27.50 -15.13 12.92
CA GLY A 338 26.85 -14.31 11.91
C GLY A 338 27.73 -13.17 11.41
N GLU A 339 28.55 -12.57 12.29
CA GLU A 339 29.36 -11.37 12.03
C GLU A 339 28.55 -10.18 11.47
N MET A 340 27.24 -10.17 11.76
CA MET A 340 26.29 -9.16 11.33
C MET A 340 26.27 -7.95 12.27
N SER A 341 25.65 -6.87 11.82
CA SER A 341 25.45 -5.66 12.63
C SER A 341 23.97 -5.35 12.87
N ALA A 342 23.07 -6.33 13.08
CA ALA A 342 21.72 -5.99 13.54
C ALA A 342 21.74 -5.52 15.01
N SER A 343 20.94 -4.52 15.35
CA SER A 343 20.76 -4.13 16.77
C SER A 343 19.67 -5.01 17.41
N PRO A 344 19.75 -5.34 18.72
CA PRO A 344 18.67 -6.05 19.41
C PRO A 344 17.30 -5.39 19.23
N GLN A 345 17.28 -4.05 19.20
CA GLN A 345 16.08 -3.22 19.00
C GLN A 345 15.37 -3.49 17.66
N CYS A 346 16.08 -3.96 16.64
CA CYS A 346 15.49 -4.31 15.35
C CYS A 346 14.46 -5.45 15.49
N PHE A 347 14.73 -6.41 16.38
CA PHE A 347 13.85 -7.56 16.62
C PHE A 347 12.55 -7.17 17.32
N SER A 348 12.51 -6.08 18.09
CA SER A 348 11.23 -5.50 18.53
C SER A 348 10.37 -5.04 17.35
N VAL A 349 10.98 -4.42 16.33
CA VAL A 349 10.27 -3.92 15.15
C VAL A 349 9.82 -5.06 14.24
N LEU A 350 10.65 -6.08 14.03
CA LEU A 350 10.27 -7.30 13.30
C LEU A 350 9.10 -8.02 14.00
N THR A 351 9.22 -8.25 15.31
CA THR A 351 8.15 -8.89 16.11
C THR A 351 6.85 -8.09 16.01
N HIS A 352 6.92 -6.75 16.11
CA HIS A 352 5.76 -5.87 15.94
C HIS A 352 5.12 -6.05 14.56
N MET A 353 5.90 -6.02 13.47
CA MET A 353 5.38 -6.19 12.11
C MET A 353 4.67 -7.54 11.90
N LEU A 354 5.12 -8.60 12.56
CA LEU A 354 4.48 -9.92 12.49
C LEU A 354 3.21 -10.03 13.34
N LEU A 355 3.05 -9.22 14.40
CA LEU A 355 1.83 -9.19 15.23
C LEU A 355 0.60 -8.66 14.47
N GLY A 356 0.79 -7.95 13.35
CA GLY A 356 -0.29 -7.58 12.42
C GLY A 356 -0.88 -8.78 11.65
N LEU A 357 -0.15 -9.90 11.56
CA LEU A 357 -0.58 -11.12 10.89
C LEU A 357 -1.31 -12.05 11.87
N ALA A 358 -2.13 -12.98 11.33
CA ALA A 358 -2.80 -14.04 12.09
C ALA A 358 -3.56 -13.59 13.36
N GLN A 359 -4.03 -12.33 13.43
CA GLN A 359 -4.61 -11.72 14.63
C GLN A 359 -3.67 -11.77 15.86
N GLY A 360 -2.36 -11.59 15.64
CA GLY A 360 -1.35 -11.63 16.71
C GLY A 360 -0.99 -13.04 17.20
N LYS A 361 -1.51 -14.11 16.57
CA LYS A 361 -1.13 -15.51 16.85
C LYS A 361 0.27 -15.80 16.37
N LEU A 362 1.23 -15.37 17.18
CA LEU A 362 2.66 -15.33 16.88
C LEU A 362 3.43 -16.14 17.93
N LEU A 363 4.23 -17.11 17.48
CA LEU A 363 5.08 -17.92 18.33
C LEU A 363 6.54 -17.82 17.91
N LEU A 364 7.41 -17.46 18.84
CA LEU A 364 8.86 -17.41 18.64
C LEU A 364 9.51 -18.62 19.32
N VAL A 365 10.51 -19.21 18.68
CA VAL A 365 11.29 -20.33 19.21
C VAL A 365 12.76 -20.02 19.02
N LEU A 366 13.55 -20.09 20.09
CA LEU A 366 14.99 -19.82 20.02
C LEU A 366 15.69 -20.84 19.09
N GLU A 367 16.40 -20.34 18.09
CA GLU A 367 17.25 -21.15 17.20
C GLU A 367 18.73 -20.87 17.54
N GLY A 368 19.49 -20.18 16.69
CA GLY A 368 20.87 -19.75 16.90
C GLY A 368 21.05 -18.50 17.76
N GLY A 369 22.20 -17.84 17.63
CA GLY A 369 22.69 -16.81 18.57
C GLY A 369 23.64 -17.37 19.62
N TYR A 370 24.91 -16.99 19.52
CA TYR A 370 26.05 -17.59 20.23
C TYR A 370 26.86 -16.57 21.05
N ASN A 371 26.70 -15.27 20.80
CA ASN A 371 27.02 -14.27 21.82
C ASN A 371 25.89 -14.25 22.86
N LEU A 372 26.21 -14.67 24.09
CA LEU A 372 25.26 -14.84 25.19
C LEU A 372 24.49 -13.55 25.52
N GLN A 373 25.18 -12.41 25.52
CA GLN A 373 24.59 -11.11 25.85
C GLN A 373 23.70 -10.60 24.69
N SER A 374 24.22 -10.63 23.46
CA SER A 374 23.48 -10.21 22.27
C SER A 374 22.20 -11.03 22.07
N THR A 375 22.28 -12.35 22.32
CA THR A 375 21.13 -13.27 22.28
C THR A 375 20.10 -12.93 23.37
N ALA A 376 20.54 -12.72 24.61
CA ALA A 376 19.66 -12.34 25.71
C ALA A 376 18.97 -10.97 25.47
N GLU A 377 19.68 -10.00 24.90
CA GLU A 377 19.11 -8.70 24.52
C GLU A 377 18.10 -8.82 23.37
N GLY A 378 18.38 -9.65 22.36
CA GLY A 378 17.45 -9.95 21.27
C GLY A 378 16.15 -10.60 21.75
N VAL A 379 16.24 -11.63 22.60
CA VAL A 379 15.06 -12.26 23.23
C VAL A 379 14.27 -11.24 24.05
N CYS A 380 14.94 -10.41 24.85
CA CYS A 380 14.29 -9.35 25.61
C CYS A 380 13.63 -8.29 24.72
N ALA A 381 14.19 -7.99 23.54
CA ALA A 381 13.61 -7.08 22.57
C ALA A 381 12.31 -7.65 21.95
N CYS A 382 12.30 -8.94 21.61
CA CYS A 382 11.09 -9.64 21.17
C CYS A 382 10.00 -9.69 22.24
N LEU A 383 10.35 -10.11 23.46
CA LEU A 383 9.39 -10.25 24.56
C LEU A 383 8.67 -8.93 24.88
N ARG A 384 9.36 -7.79 24.79
CA ARG A 384 8.74 -6.45 24.91
C ARG A 384 7.59 -6.26 23.92
N SER A 385 7.83 -6.52 22.63
CA SER A 385 6.80 -6.38 21.60
C SER A 385 5.66 -7.39 21.78
N LEU A 386 5.96 -8.64 22.17
CA LEU A 386 4.93 -9.65 22.47
C LEU A 386 4.02 -9.22 23.64
N LEU A 387 4.62 -8.60 24.67
CA LEU A 387 3.94 -8.02 25.84
C LEU A 387 3.24 -6.67 25.56
N GLY A 388 3.30 -6.16 24.32
CA GLY A 388 2.63 -4.91 23.91
C GLY A 388 3.36 -3.62 24.29
N GLU A 389 4.65 -3.66 24.64
CA GLU A 389 5.45 -2.43 24.71
C GLU A 389 5.59 -1.80 23.32
N SER A 390 5.67 -0.46 23.29
CA SER A 390 5.91 0.27 22.04
C SER A 390 7.29 -0.06 21.48
N CYS A 391 7.40 -0.12 20.15
CA CYS A 391 8.68 -0.27 19.47
C CYS A 391 9.70 0.77 19.96
N PRO A 392 10.99 0.43 20.06
CA PRO A 392 12.05 1.43 20.22
C PRO A 392 12.20 2.26 18.92
N ARG A 393 12.88 3.41 19.01
CA ARG A 393 13.49 4.00 17.80
C ARG A 393 14.78 3.25 17.49
N LEU A 394 15.05 3.04 16.20
CA LEU A 394 16.32 2.48 15.76
C LEU A 394 17.38 3.60 15.80
N ARG A 395 18.58 3.28 16.27
CA ARG A 395 19.64 4.28 16.55
C ARG A 395 20.35 4.80 15.30
N SER A 396 20.07 4.21 14.14
CA SER A 396 20.67 4.57 12.85
C SER A 396 19.56 4.74 11.79
N PRO A 397 19.73 5.63 10.79
CA PRO A 397 18.79 5.76 9.69
C PRO A 397 18.56 4.43 8.97
N SER A 398 17.32 4.10 8.62
CA SER A 398 16.98 2.84 7.94
C SER A 398 17.25 2.89 6.43
N ILE A 399 18.48 3.23 6.05
CA ILE A 399 18.97 3.28 4.66
C ILE A 399 19.54 1.92 4.27
N PRO A 400 18.94 1.16 3.34
CA PRO A 400 19.48 -0.14 2.94
C PRO A 400 20.74 0.00 2.07
N SER A 401 21.68 -0.92 2.25
CA SER A 401 22.91 -0.99 1.46
C SER A 401 22.65 -1.47 0.03
N ASP A 402 23.53 -1.13 -0.93
CA ASP A 402 23.46 -1.64 -2.31
C ASP A 402 23.42 -3.17 -2.39
N SER A 403 24.12 -3.84 -1.47
CA SER A 403 24.13 -5.30 -1.36
C SER A 403 22.76 -5.84 -0.94
N ALA A 404 22.12 -5.18 0.04
CA ALA A 404 20.79 -5.54 0.48
C ALA A 404 19.75 -5.26 -0.62
N LEU A 405 19.77 -4.07 -1.24
CA LEU A 405 18.89 -3.70 -2.36
C LEU A 405 19.01 -4.68 -3.53
N LYS A 406 20.23 -5.11 -3.90
CA LYS A 406 20.45 -6.13 -4.93
C LYS A 406 19.86 -7.50 -4.56
N SER A 407 20.01 -7.91 -3.30
CA SER A 407 19.53 -9.20 -2.80
C SER A 407 17.99 -9.22 -2.69
N ILE A 408 17.39 -8.14 -2.19
CA ILE A 408 15.94 -7.89 -2.19
C ILE A 408 15.39 -7.91 -3.63
N SER A 409 16.05 -7.21 -4.56
CA SER A 409 15.62 -7.13 -5.96
C SER A 409 15.68 -8.48 -6.69
N ARG A 410 16.72 -9.29 -6.45
CA ARG A 410 16.81 -10.67 -6.96
C ARG A 410 15.69 -11.56 -6.40
N SER A 411 15.41 -11.45 -5.10
CA SER A 411 14.39 -12.24 -4.42
C SER A 411 12.98 -11.89 -4.92
N ILE A 412 12.66 -10.60 -5.06
CA ILE A 412 11.42 -10.15 -5.68
C ILE A 412 11.34 -10.62 -7.13
N SER A 413 12.43 -10.56 -7.90
CA SER A 413 12.45 -10.99 -9.31
C SER A 413 12.09 -12.48 -9.47
N ALA A 414 12.59 -13.34 -8.58
CA ALA A 414 12.27 -14.77 -8.59
C ALA A 414 10.81 -15.06 -8.17
N LEU A 415 10.27 -14.28 -7.23
CA LEU A 415 8.92 -14.46 -6.68
C LEU A 415 7.82 -13.75 -7.49
N TYR A 416 8.20 -12.84 -8.38
CA TYR A 416 7.31 -12.03 -9.22
C TYR A 416 6.22 -12.84 -9.96
N PRO A 417 6.47 -14.05 -10.50
CA PRO A 417 5.44 -14.84 -11.16
C PRO A 417 4.30 -15.29 -10.23
N TYR A 418 4.58 -15.46 -8.94
CA TYR A 418 3.72 -16.15 -7.99
C TYR A 418 2.88 -15.17 -7.13
N TRP A 419 3.44 -14.01 -6.78
CA TRP A 419 2.83 -13.06 -5.85
C TRP A 419 2.32 -11.80 -6.55
N THR A 420 0.99 -11.65 -6.66
CA THR A 420 0.39 -10.47 -7.33
C THR A 420 0.59 -9.17 -6.57
N SER A 421 0.93 -9.24 -5.28
CA SER A 421 1.37 -8.10 -4.48
C SER A 421 2.73 -7.55 -4.92
N LEU A 422 3.66 -8.40 -5.39
CA LEU A 422 4.93 -7.98 -6.00
C LEU A 422 4.74 -7.47 -7.43
N GLN A 423 3.73 -7.97 -8.15
CA GLN A 423 3.36 -7.53 -9.52
C GLN A 423 2.83 -6.10 -9.60
N VAL A 424 2.74 -5.41 -8.45
CA VAL A 424 2.61 -3.95 -8.39
C VAL A 424 3.84 -3.27 -8.98
N LEU A 425 5.05 -3.81 -8.78
CA LEU A 425 6.31 -3.20 -9.22
C LEU A 425 6.54 -3.45 -10.72
N GLU A 426 6.62 -2.39 -11.53
CA GLU A 426 6.66 -2.51 -12.99
C GLU A 426 8.06 -2.82 -13.54
N GLY A 427 9.11 -2.58 -12.74
CA GLY A 427 10.51 -2.64 -13.16
C GLY A 427 10.94 -1.47 -14.06
N GLY A 428 12.12 -1.64 -14.65
CA GLY A 428 12.85 -0.63 -15.40
C GLY A 428 13.90 0.10 -14.56
N PRO A 429 14.77 0.91 -15.19
CA PRO A 429 15.81 1.65 -14.49
C PRO A 429 15.20 2.67 -13.52
N LEU A 430 15.65 2.58 -12.26
CA LEU A 430 15.49 3.65 -11.27
C LEU A 430 16.73 4.55 -11.30
N SER A 431 16.77 5.59 -10.45
CA SER A 431 17.94 6.47 -10.44
C SER A 431 19.13 5.82 -9.73
N ASP A 432 20.24 5.66 -10.46
CA ASP A 432 21.55 5.24 -9.96
C ASP A 432 22.39 6.43 -9.46
N SER A 433 21.87 7.67 -9.47
CA SER A 433 22.64 8.81 -8.95
C SER A 433 22.83 8.67 -7.44
N ASP A 434 23.88 9.27 -6.89
CA ASP A 434 23.89 9.61 -5.46
C ASP A 434 22.55 10.27 -5.11
N PRO A 435 21.95 9.97 -3.94
CA PRO A 435 20.73 10.66 -3.55
C PRO A 435 21.01 12.16 -3.56
N LEU A 436 20.07 12.96 -4.08
CA LEU A 436 20.16 14.41 -3.92
C LEU A 436 20.07 14.65 -2.43
N THR A 437 21.20 14.93 -1.80
CA THR A 437 21.31 14.97 -0.34
C THR A 437 20.26 15.94 0.20
N PRO A 438 19.37 15.49 1.10
CA PRO A 438 18.71 16.42 2.01
C PRO A 438 19.82 17.26 2.64
N ALA A 439 19.72 18.58 2.51
CA ALA A 439 20.85 19.48 2.74
C ALA A 439 21.55 19.15 4.06
N GLU A 440 22.88 18.99 4.04
CA GLU A 440 23.67 18.51 5.17
C GLU A 440 23.32 19.28 6.45
N SER A 441 22.51 18.65 7.32
CA SER A 441 22.46 19.00 8.74
C SER A 441 23.75 18.46 9.37
N SER A 442 24.82 19.21 9.12
CA SER A 442 26.15 19.01 9.67
C SER A 442 26.17 19.37 11.16
N GLU A 443 25.44 18.58 11.94
CA GLU A 443 25.62 18.47 13.38
C GLU A 443 26.20 17.09 13.67
N ASP A 444 27.49 17.07 14.02
CA ASP A 444 28.14 15.91 14.64
C ASP A 444 27.31 15.50 15.86
N PHE A 445 26.55 14.41 15.75
CA PHE A 445 25.97 13.73 16.91
C PHE A 445 27.14 13.09 17.68
N SER A 446 27.75 13.90 18.55
CA SER A 446 28.77 13.45 19.50
C SER A 446 28.29 12.20 20.23
N GLU A 447 29.15 11.18 20.31
CA GLU A 447 28.92 9.90 21.00
C GLU A 447 28.83 10.05 22.55
N GLU A 448 28.00 10.97 23.05
CA GLU A 448 27.53 10.85 24.41
C GLU A 448 26.54 9.69 24.48
N LEU A 449 26.91 8.69 25.28
CA LEU A 449 26.06 7.62 25.79
C LEU A 449 24.88 8.24 26.55
N CYS A 450 23.89 8.72 25.79
CA CYS A 450 22.57 9.00 26.31
C CYS A 450 22.00 7.66 26.78
N GLU A 451 22.10 7.43 28.09
CA GLU A 451 21.15 6.59 28.79
C GLU A 451 19.76 7.07 28.34
N GLU A 452 19.13 6.29 27.47
CA GLU A 452 17.69 6.33 27.27
C GLU A 452 17.10 5.98 28.62
N ARG A 453 16.88 7.02 29.43
CA ARG A 453 16.09 6.93 30.64
C ARG A 453 14.80 6.28 30.21
N ARG A 454 14.63 5.02 30.63
CA ARG A 454 13.38 4.30 30.52
C ARG A 454 12.42 4.97 31.48
N ASP A 455 11.92 6.14 31.07
CA ASP A 455 10.60 6.60 31.46
C ASP A 455 9.64 5.56 30.88
N SER A 456 9.47 4.46 31.63
CA SER A 456 8.47 3.43 31.42
C SER A 456 7.11 4.01 31.77
N LEU A 457 6.76 5.08 31.07
CA LEU A 457 5.42 5.56 30.94
C LEU A 457 4.70 4.47 30.14
N ASP A 458 3.93 3.63 30.85
CA ASP A 458 2.94 2.77 30.24
C ASP A 458 2.17 3.61 29.21
N LEU A 459 2.38 3.34 27.92
CA LEU A 459 1.87 4.21 26.84
C LEU A 459 0.35 4.15 26.83
N THR A 460 -0.25 5.04 27.62
CA THR A 460 -1.68 5.08 27.83
C THR A 460 -2.29 5.85 26.68
N THR A 461 -3.03 5.18 25.80
CA THR A 461 -3.66 5.79 24.63
C THR A 461 -4.54 6.97 25.06
N GLY A 462 -4.14 8.19 24.73
CA GLY A 462 -4.95 9.38 24.99
C GLY A 462 -6.20 9.39 24.14
N LEU A 463 -7.34 9.83 24.69
CA LEU A 463 -8.58 10.07 23.93
C LEU A 463 -9.12 11.46 24.24
N VAL A 464 -9.22 12.29 23.20
CA VAL A 464 -9.86 13.62 23.25
C VAL A 464 -11.19 13.59 22.50
N TYR A 465 -12.24 14.03 23.20
CA TYR A 465 -13.56 14.29 22.65
C TYR A 465 -14.23 15.36 23.52
N ASP A 466 -14.88 16.33 22.88
CA ASP A 466 -15.66 17.38 23.55
C ASP A 466 -16.93 17.70 22.76
N GLN A 467 -18.08 17.62 23.41
CA GLN A 467 -19.38 17.82 22.79
C GLN A 467 -19.56 19.26 22.25
N ARG A 468 -18.84 20.26 22.76
CA ARG A 468 -18.92 21.66 22.27
C ARG A 468 -18.50 21.80 20.80
N MET A 469 -17.65 20.90 20.29
CA MET A 469 -17.32 20.84 18.86
C MET A 469 -18.54 20.49 17.98
N MET A 470 -19.66 20.03 18.55
CA MET A 470 -20.93 19.84 17.84
C MET A 470 -21.69 21.15 17.56
N GLU A 471 -21.33 22.26 18.22
CA GLU A 471 -22.07 23.52 18.11
C GLU A 471 -21.92 24.17 16.73
N HIS A 472 -20.80 23.93 16.04
CA HIS A 472 -20.63 24.29 14.63
C HIS A 472 -21.59 23.49 13.72
N HIS A 473 -22.47 24.16 12.97
CA HIS A 473 -23.44 23.49 12.09
C HIS A 473 -23.87 24.35 10.90
N ASN A 474 -24.37 23.71 9.84
CA ASN A 474 -24.89 24.42 8.67
C ASN A 474 -26.36 24.84 8.90
N MET A 475 -26.60 26.15 9.01
CA MET A 475 -27.94 26.72 9.27
C MET A 475 -28.87 26.71 8.04
N TRP A 476 -28.39 26.33 6.85
CA TRP A 476 -29.13 26.44 5.58
C TRP A 476 -29.29 25.13 4.83
N ASP A 477 -28.32 24.22 4.94
CA ASP A 477 -28.38 22.87 4.39
C ASP A 477 -28.27 21.82 5.50
N SER A 478 -29.43 21.34 5.98
CA SER A 478 -29.51 20.25 6.96
C SER A 478 -29.05 18.89 6.41
N HIS A 479 -28.70 18.80 5.12
CA HIS A 479 -28.15 17.61 4.47
C HIS A 479 -26.67 17.80 4.12
N HIS A 480 -26.00 18.77 4.74
CA HIS A 480 -24.56 18.95 4.64
C HIS A 480 -23.83 17.71 5.20
N PRO A 481 -22.81 17.16 4.53
CA PRO A 481 -22.17 15.90 4.94
C PRO A 481 -21.35 16.04 6.24
N GLU A 482 -20.70 17.19 6.44
CA GLU A 482 -20.01 17.51 7.69
C GLU A 482 -21.05 17.84 8.78
N LEU A 483 -21.47 16.79 9.50
CA LEU A 483 -22.52 16.82 10.52
C LEU A 483 -21.93 16.79 11.95
N PRO A 484 -22.52 17.52 12.91
CA PRO A 484 -22.17 17.40 14.33
C PRO A 484 -22.19 15.97 14.87
N GLN A 485 -23.10 15.14 14.36
CA GLN A 485 -23.26 13.73 14.78
C GLN A 485 -22.04 12.86 14.45
N ARG A 486 -21.12 13.30 13.58
CA ARG A 486 -19.90 12.54 13.23
C ARG A 486 -19.10 12.17 14.48
N ILE A 487 -18.66 13.18 15.23
CA ILE A 487 -17.88 12.99 16.45
C ILE A 487 -18.69 12.30 17.56
N GLN A 488 -20.00 12.56 17.65
CA GLN A 488 -20.86 11.91 18.65
C GLN A 488 -20.98 10.41 18.41
N ARG A 489 -21.17 9.98 17.16
CA ARG A 489 -21.33 8.56 16.80
C ARG A 489 -20.04 7.78 16.95
N ILE A 490 -18.90 8.37 16.57
CA ILE A 490 -17.57 7.80 16.82
C ILE A 490 -17.37 7.61 18.33
N PHE A 491 -17.59 8.66 19.13
CA PHE A 491 -17.42 8.60 20.58
C PHE A 491 -18.36 7.58 21.24
N SER A 492 -19.63 7.52 20.80
CA SER A 492 -20.59 6.52 21.30
C SER A 492 -20.12 5.10 21.00
N ARG A 493 -19.62 4.84 19.77
CA ARG A 493 -19.12 3.50 19.40
C ARG A 493 -17.85 3.11 20.17
N HIS A 494 -16.98 4.07 20.49
CA HIS A 494 -15.84 3.82 21.39
C HIS A 494 -16.30 3.45 22.81
N ASP A 495 -17.42 4.01 23.29
CA ASP A 495 -17.98 3.73 24.61
C ASP A 495 -18.69 2.36 24.62
N ASP A 496 -19.49 2.06 23.58
CA ASP A 496 -20.14 0.76 23.34
C ASP A 496 -19.13 -0.40 23.31
N LEU A 497 -17.92 -0.15 22.80
CA LEU A 497 -16.79 -1.09 22.71
C LEU A 497 -15.87 -1.08 23.95
N GLY A 498 -16.19 -0.28 24.97
CA GLY A 498 -15.37 -0.13 26.18
C GLY A 498 -14.02 0.59 25.98
N LEU A 499 -13.67 1.01 24.76
CA LEU A 499 -12.40 1.68 24.44
C LEU A 499 -12.24 2.99 25.23
N VAL A 500 -13.32 3.75 25.43
CA VAL A 500 -13.30 4.98 26.25
C VAL A 500 -12.80 4.73 27.68
N SER A 501 -13.10 3.57 28.27
CA SER A 501 -12.68 3.21 29.62
C SER A 501 -11.22 2.77 29.72
N ARG A 502 -10.63 2.36 28.58
CA ARG A 502 -9.23 1.92 28.46
C ARG A 502 -8.28 3.07 28.09
N CYS A 503 -8.79 4.12 27.45
CA CYS A 503 -8.02 5.31 27.10
C CYS A 503 -7.89 6.32 28.26
N LEU A 504 -6.78 7.05 28.30
CA LEU A 504 -6.63 8.23 29.16
C LEU A 504 -7.45 9.39 28.58
N ARG A 505 -8.47 9.86 29.31
CA ARG A 505 -9.26 11.02 28.88
C ARG A 505 -8.47 12.31 29.04
N ILE A 506 -8.12 12.90 27.91
CA ILE A 506 -7.42 14.19 27.84
C ILE A 506 -8.48 15.30 27.61
N PRO A 507 -8.48 16.38 28.42
CA PRO A 507 -9.45 17.47 28.26
C PRO A 507 -9.13 18.33 27.04
N ALA A 508 -10.14 18.63 26.22
CA ALA A 508 -10.01 19.58 25.12
C ALA A 508 -9.88 21.01 25.65
N ARG A 509 -8.93 21.77 25.10
CA ARG A 509 -8.75 23.21 25.34
C ARG A 509 -8.93 23.99 24.05
N LEU A 510 -9.09 25.32 24.17
CA LEU A 510 -9.01 26.21 23.02
C LEU A 510 -7.53 26.43 22.67
N ALA A 511 -7.17 26.30 21.40
CA ALA A 511 -5.91 26.81 20.88
C ALA A 511 -5.81 28.33 21.12
N LEU A 512 -4.63 28.83 21.48
CA LEU A 512 -4.34 30.26 21.61
C LEU A 512 -4.17 30.89 20.22
N GLU A 513 -4.38 32.20 20.10
CA GLU A 513 -4.14 32.90 18.82
C GLU A 513 -2.66 32.86 18.41
N GLU A 514 -1.76 32.82 19.39
CA GLU A 514 -0.32 32.58 19.20
C GLU A 514 -0.02 31.18 18.64
N GLU A 515 -0.78 30.15 19.05
CA GLU A 515 -0.65 28.80 18.49
C GLU A 515 -1.22 28.73 17.07
N LEU A 516 -2.37 29.35 16.81
CA LEU A 516 -2.93 29.45 15.44
C LEU A 516 -1.97 30.17 14.47
N ALA A 517 -1.21 31.15 14.97
CA ALA A 517 -0.23 31.91 14.20
C ALA A 517 1.02 31.10 13.79
N LEU A 518 1.18 29.86 14.28
CA LEU A 518 2.25 28.95 13.84
C LEU A 518 2.08 28.50 12.37
N CYS A 519 0.84 28.51 11.85
CA CYS A 519 0.54 28.10 10.47
C CYS A 519 -0.31 29.13 9.69
N HIS A 520 -1.11 29.94 10.37
CA HIS A 520 -2.05 30.86 9.72
C HIS A 520 -1.67 32.32 9.91
N SER A 521 -2.03 33.17 8.95
CA SER A 521 -1.81 34.61 9.09
C SER A 521 -2.73 35.23 10.14
N LEU A 522 -2.26 36.31 10.76
CA LEU A 522 -3.06 37.12 11.68
C LEU A 522 -4.32 37.69 11.01
N GLU A 523 -4.30 37.92 9.70
CA GLU A 523 -5.47 38.36 8.93
C GLU A 523 -6.54 37.26 8.83
N HIS A 524 -6.16 36.03 8.46
CA HIS A 524 -7.09 34.90 8.42
C HIS A 524 -7.64 34.59 9.82
N ILE A 525 -6.77 34.54 10.85
CA ILE A 525 -7.19 34.35 12.24
C ILE A 525 -8.19 35.43 12.67
N ALA A 526 -7.93 36.71 12.38
CA ALA A 526 -8.86 37.80 12.69
C ALA A 526 -10.18 37.71 11.90
N LYS A 527 -10.12 37.33 10.62
CA LYS A 527 -11.31 37.16 9.75
C LYS A 527 -12.22 36.04 10.27
N ILE A 528 -11.66 34.90 10.66
CA ILE A 528 -12.44 33.79 11.26
C ILE A 528 -12.90 34.15 12.68
N LYS A 529 -12.07 34.80 13.51
CA LYS A 529 -12.45 35.28 14.85
C LYS A 529 -13.66 36.23 14.82
N ALA A 530 -13.72 37.13 13.84
CA ALA A 530 -14.82 38.06 13.68
C ALA A 530 -16.20 37.38 13.46
N THR A 531 -16.23 36.10 13.03
CA THR A 531 -17.47 35.37 12.74
C THR A 531 -18.34 35.14 13.97
N GLU A 532 -17.76 35.07 15.17
CA GLU A 532 -18.46 34.91 16.45
C GLU A 532 -19.50 36.04 16.69
N GLY A 533 -19.20 37.25 16.21
CA GLY A 533 -20.10 38.42 16.30
C GLY A 533 -20.98 38.70 15.08
N MET A 534 -20.90 37.89 14.01
CA MET A 534 -21.61 38.16 12.76
C MET A 534 -23.06 37.67 12.77
N LYS A 535 -23.92 38.38 12.02
CA LYS A 535 -25.30 37.93 11.78
C LYS A 535 -25.30 36.77 10.79
N THR A 536 -26.24 35.84 10.94
CA THR A 536 -26.35 34.63 10.12
C THR A 536 -26.29 34.90 8.60
N ARG A 537 -26.97 35.94 8.09
CA ARG A 537 -26.90 36.29 6.66
C ARG A 537 -25.52 36.71 6.17
N ASP A 538 -24.72 37.34 7.03
CA ASP A 538 -23.36 37.76 6.71
C ASP A 538 -22.41 36.55 6.80
N LEU A 539 -22.65 35.62 7.75
CA LEU A 539 -21.97 34.32 7.80
C LEU A 539 -22.21 33.46 6.55
N HIS A 540 -23.42 33.44 5.99
CA HIS A 540 -23.68 32.76 4.71
C HIS A 540 -22.85 33.38 3.58
N ARG A 541 -22.89 34.71 3.45
CA ARG A 541 -22.15 35.43 2.41
C ARG A 541 -20.65 35.19 2.53
N LEU A 542 -20.12 35.19 3.75
CA LEU A 542 -18.73 34.91 4.05
C LEU A 542 -18.35 33.47 3.70
N GLY A 543 -19.23 32.49 3.98
CA GLY A 543 -19.04 31.10 3.53
C GLY A 543 -18.97 30.98 2.01
N ASP A 544 -19.81 31.73 1.28
CA ASP A 544 -19.80 31.80 -0.19
C ASP A 544 -18.52 32.44 -0.78
N GLU A 545 -17.69 33.13 0.01
CA GLU A 545 -16.37 33.65 -0.44
C GLU A 545 -15.32 32.55 -0.57
N TYR A 546 -15.49 31.44 0.16
CA TYR A 546 -14.54 30.33 0.24
C TYR A 546 -15.04 29.10 -0.54
N ASN A 547 -14.12 28.21 -0.93
CA ASN A 547 -14.51 26.97 -1.59
C ASN A 547 -15.04 25.96 -0.56
N SER A 548 -16.34 25.66 -0.66
CA SER A 548 -17.00 24.61 0.13
C SER A 548 -16.87 24.80 1.65
N ILE A 549 -17.16 26.02 2.13
CA ILE A 549 -17.23 26.36 3.56
C ILE A 549 -18.66 26.77 3.94
N PHE A 550 -19.07 26.45 5.16
CA PHE A 550 -20.27 26.98 5.81
C PHE A 550 -19.88 27.47 7.21
N ILE A 551 -20.47 28.57 7.68
CA ILE A 551 -20.05 29.22 8.92
C ILE A 551 -21.26 29.46 9.84
N SER A 552 -21.04 29.21 11.13
CA SER A 552 -21.95 29.45 12.26
C SER A 552 -21.23 30.30 13.31
N THR A 553 -21.93 30.92 14.26
CA THR A 553 -21.31 31.71 15.34
C THR A 553 -20.26 30.92 16.11
N GLU A 554 -20.53 29.63 16.36
CA GLU A 554 -19.63 28.73 17.10
C GLU A 554 -18.54 28.09 16.23
N SER A 555 -18.41 28.45 14.94
CA SER A 555 -17.39 27.87 14.04
C SER A 555 -15.97 28.12 14.53
N TYR A 556 -15.65 29.38 14.84
CA TYR A 556 -14.32 29.77 15.34
C TYR A 556 -13.97 29.05 16.64
N ARG A 557 -14.92 28.99 17.58
CA ARG A 557 -14.75 28.31 18.87
C ARG A 557 -14.57 26.80 18.72
N SER A 558 -15.34 26.16 17.83
CA SER A 558 -15.22 24.73 17.53
C SER A 558 -13.87 24.41 16.88
N ALA A 559 -13.44 25.21 15.90
CA ALA A 559 -12.13 25.04 15.25
C ALA A 559 -10.95 25.23 16.24
N ARG A 560 -11.08 26.16 17.20
CA ARG A 560 -10.10 26.30 18.29
C ARG A 560 -10.09 25.14 19.27
N LEU A 561 -11.24 24.50 19.53
CA LEU A 561 -11.28 23.27 20.33
C LEU A 561 -10.61 22.11 19.60
N ALA A 562 -10.85 21.96 18.29
CA ALA A 562 -10.18 20.94 17.47
C ALA A 562 -8.66 21.13 17.46
N ALA A 563 -8.18 22.35 17.20
CA ALA A 563 -6.74 22.68 17.19
C ALA A 563 -6.07 22.55 18.58
N GLY A 564 -6.78 22.82 19.68
CA GLY A 564 -6.23 22.72 21.03
C GLY A 564 -6.27 21.30 21.63
N ALA A 565 -6.83 20.32 20.91
CA ALA A 565 -7.18 18.99 21.41
C ALA A 565 -6.14 17.89 21.12
N CYS A 566 -4.83 18.20 21.10
CA CYS A 566 -3.81 17.25 20.63
C CYS A 566 -2.51 17.22 21.48
N PRO A 567 -2.41 16.30 22.47
CA PRO A 567 -1.11 15.82 22.96
C PRO A 567 -0.68 14.51 22.28
N TYR A 568 -1.40 13.40 22.50
CA TYR A 568 -1.06 12.04 22.00
C TYR A 568 -2.32 11.15 21.92
N GLY A 569 -2.31 10.10 21.09
CA GLY A 569 -3.37 9.07 21.02
C GLY A 569 -4.41 9.28 19.91
N VAL A 570 -5.67 9.51 20.26
CA VAL A 570 -6.78 9.71 19.30
C VAL A 570 -7.58 10.97 19.60
N ALA A 571 -7.82 11.78 18.56
CA ALA A 571 -8.54 13.05 18.63
C ALA A 571 -9.83 12.99 17.81
N ILE A 572 -10.97 12.80 18.49
CA ILE A 572 -12.32 12.77 17.90
C ILE A 572 -12.82 14.22 17.79
N VAL A 573 -12.28 14.97 16.83
CA VAL A 573 -12.42 16.43 16.69
C VAL A 573 -13.20 16.85 15.44
N ARG A 574 -13.78 18.06 15.46
CA ARG A 574 -14.31 18.76 14.27
C ARG A 574 -14.44 20.27 14.54
N PRO A 575 -14.48 21.15 13.52
CA PRO A 575 -14.31 20.90 12.08
C PRO A 575 -12.92 20.33 11.71
N PRO A 576 -12.77 19.73 10.50
CA PRO A 576 -11.49 19.26 9.96
C PRO A 576 -10.51 20.42 9.70
N GLY A 577 -9.27 20.08 9.31
CA GLY A 577 -8.17 21.02 9.11
C GLY A 577 -7.37 20.91 7.81
N HIS A 578 -7.19 19.73 7.21
CA HIS A 578 -6.14 19.50 6.19
C HIS A 578 -6.25 20.32 4.88
N HIS A 579 -7.43 20.85 4.55
CA HIS A 579 -7.64 21.76 3.42
C HIS A 579 -7.40 23.25 3.75
N ALA A 580 -7.27 23.62 5.04
CA ALA A 580 -7.11 25.02 5.45
C ALA A 580 -5.72 25.54 5.11
N GLU A 581 -5.68 26.60 4.32
CA GLU A 581 -4.47 27.30 3.90
C GLU A 581 -4.00 28.29 4.97
N LYS A 582 -2.78 28.80 4.82
CA LYS A 582 -2.24 29.89 5.64
C LYS A 582 -3.19 31.10 5.74
N ASP A 583 -3.81 31.47 4.61
CA ASP A 583 -4.59 32.71 4.45
C ASP A 583 -6.09 32.46 4.12
N ALA A 584 -6.55 31.20 4.06
CA ALA A 584 -7.92 30.89 3.65
C ALA A 584 -8.49 29.59 4.24
N ALA A 585 -9.80 29.60 4.49
CA ALA A 585 -10.58 28.40 4.77
C ALA A 585 -10.98 27.70 3.46
N CYS A 586 -11.02 26.36 3.44
CA CYS A 586 -11.40 25.56 2.28
C CYS A 586 -11.92 24.19 2.74
N GLY A 587 -12.86 23.58 1.99
CA GLY A 587 -13.23 22.16 2.21
C GLY A 587 -13.64 21.82 3.64
N PHE A 588 -14.57 22.60 4.20
CA PHE A 588 -15.00 22.54 5.61
C PHE A 588 -13.94 22.90 6.67
N CYS A 589 -12.68 23.10 6.28
CA CYS A 589 -11.55 23.35 7.16
C CYS A 589 -11.32 24.85 7.43
N PHE A 590 -11.13 25.22 8.69
CA PHE A 590 -10.90 26.61 9.13
C PHE A 590 -9.44 26.90 9.47
N PHE A 591 -8.82 26.00 10.23
CA PHE A 591 -7.41 26.01 10.63
C PHE A 591 -6.87 24.60 10.45
N ASN A 592 -5.61 24.47 10.04
CA ASN A 592 -5.00 23.17 9.77
C ASN A 592 -4.55 22.53 11.09
N THR A 593 -5.49 21.84 11.74
CA THR A 593 -5.30 21.15 13.02
C THR A 593 -4.03 20.29 13.06
N VAL A 594 -3.75 19.54 11.99
CA VAL A 594 -2.61 18.61 11.94
C VAL A 594 -1.28 19.36 11.79
N ALA A 595 -1.23 20.38 10.91
CA ALA A 595 -0.06 21.25 10.78
C ALA A 595 0.24 22.05 12.04
N LEU A 596 -0.80 22.61 12.68
CA LEU A 596 -0.70 23.30 13.96
C LEU A 596 -0.19 22.37 15.07
N THR A 597 -0.65 21.12 15.09
CA THR A 597 -0.16 20.10 16.03
C THR A 597 1.32 19.79 15.80
N ALA A 598 1.78 19.68 14.55
CA ALA A 598 3.19 19.49 14.23
C ALA A 598 4.05 20.66 14.72
N ARG A 599 3.65 21.91 14.44
CA ARG A 599 4.36 23.11 14.90
C ARG A 599 4.33 23.28 16.42
N TYR A 600 3.22 22.94 17.07
CA TYR A 600 3.11 22.95 18.53
C TYR A 600 4.03 21.88 19.16
N ALA A 601 4.06 20.67 18.63
CA ALA A 601 4.96 19.61 19.09
C ALA A 601 6.44 20.01 18.91
N GLN A 602 6.79 20.66 17.79
CA GLN A 602 8.11 21.23 17.56
C GLN A 602 8.44 22.34 18.59
N SER A 603 7.51 23.23 18.93
CA SER A 603 7.75 24.35 19.84
C SER A 603 7.91 23.96 21.31
N ILE A 604 7.34 22.83 21.74
CA ILE A 604 7.50 22.29 23.10
C ILE A 604 8.63 21.25 23.22
N SER A 605 9.22 20.82 22.10
CA SER A 605 10.33 19.85 22.09
C SER A 605 11.64 20.53 22.47
N GLN A 606 12.45 19.88 23.32
CA GLN A 606 13.79 20.37 23.67
C GLN A 606 14.86 20.09 22.61
N LYS A 607 14.57 19.24 21.62
CA LYS A 607 15.45 18.88 20.50
C LYS A 607 14.70 19.03 19.17
N PRO A 608 15.40 19.25 18.03
CA PRO A 608 14.77 19.26 16.72
C PRO A 608 13.89 18.02 16.50
N LEU A 609 12.60 18.25 16.23
CA LEU A 609 11.60 17.19 16.10
C LEU A 609 11.19 17.03 14.63
N ARG A 610 11.61 15.90 14.03
CA ARG A 610 11.08 15.42 12.76
C ARG A 610 9.66 14.90 12.95
N VAL A 611 8.70 15.38 12.15
CA VAL A 611 7.30 14.96 12.21
C VAL A 611 6.89 14.35 10.88
N LEU A 612 6.32 13.14 10.91
CA LEU A 612 5.61 12.58 9.76
C LEU A 612 4.14 12.99 9.84
N ILE A 613 3.60 13.64 8.81
CA ILE A 613 2.17 13.81 8.62
C ILE A 613 1.74 12.87 7.50
N LEU A 614 0.93 11.88 7.83
CA LEU A 614 0.33 10.97 6.86
C LEU A 614 -1.14 11.30 6.67
N ASP A 615 -1.54 11.56 5.43
CA ASP A 615 -2.92 11.82 5.05
C ASP A 615 -3.49 10.64 4.26
N TRP A 616 -4.50 9.99 4.84
CA TRP A 616 -5.25 8.92 4.20
C TRP A 616 -6.70 9.31 3.86
N ASP A 617 -7.05 10.60 4.05
CA ASP A 617 -8.31 11.15 3.54
C ASP A 617 -8.38 10.96 2.01
N VAL A 618 -9.58 10.74 1.49
CA VAL A 618 -9.75 10.53 0.04
C VAL A 618 -9.45 11.79 -0.77
N HIS A 619 -9.38 12.97 -0.13
CA HIS A 619 -9.01 14.23 -0.73
C HIS A 619 -7.56 14.59 -0.38
N HIS A 620 -6.87 15.25 -1.32
CA HIS A 620 -5.54 15.80 -1.05
C HIS A 620 -5.63 16.97 -0.05
N GLY A 621 -4.93 16.87 1.07
CA GLY A 621 -4.75 17.94 2.05
C GLY A 621 -3.86 19.08 1.53
N ASN A 622 -4.36 19.85 0.57
CA ASN A 622 -3.66 20.96 -0.07
C ASN A 622 -3.04 21.96 0.92
N GLY A 623 -3.78 22.32 1.97
CA GLY A 623 -3.29 23.25 2.98
C GLY A 623 -2.11 22.69 3.75
N THR A 624 -2.11 21.38 4.04
CA THR A 624 -0.98 20.71 4.70
C THR A 624 0.25 20.69 3.81
N GLN A 625 0.11 20.37 2.52
CA GLN A 625 1.21 20.44 1.56
C GLN A 625 1.82 21.85 1.53
N HIS A 626 1.04 22.90 1.26
CA HIS A 626 1.59 24.25 1.11
C HIS A 626 2.22 24.82 2.40
N ILE A 627 1.77 24.40 3.59
CA ILE A 627 2.37 24.82 4.87
C ILE A 627 3.78 24.24 5.10
N PHE A 628 4.09 23.08 4.51
CA PHE A 628 5.37 22.37 4.66
C PHE A 628 6.13 22.15 3.35
N GLU A 629 5.70 22.75 2.24
CA GLU A 629 6.28 22.49 0.90
C GLU A 629 7.77 22.84 0.83
N GLU A 630 8.22 23.83 1.60
CA GLU A 630 9.64 24.19 1.78
C GLU A 630 10.28 23.63 3.08
N ASP A 631 9.68 22.68 3.80
CA ASP A 631 10.17 22.23 5.12
C ASP A 631 10.65 20.77 5.15
N ASP A 632 11.94 20.58 5.44
CA ASP A 632 12.64 19.31 5.64
C ASP A 632 12.43 18.71 7.05
N SER A 633 11.92 19.48 8.01
CA SER A 633 11.59 18.98 9.36
C SER A 633 10.26 18.24 9.43
N VAL A 634 9.42 18.35 8.39
CA VAL A 634 8.09 17.73 8.32
C VAL A 634 7.93 16.99 7.00
N LEU A 635 7.84 15.67 7.06
CA LEU A 635 7.52 14.82 5.92
C LEU A 635 6.00 14.72 5.78
N TYR A 636 5.45 15.16 4.65
CA TYR A 636 4.04 14.98 4.30
C TYR A 636 3.88 13.87 3.26
N ILE A 637 3.00 12.91 3.53
CA ILE A 637 2.64 11.83 2.58
C ILE A 637 1.11 11.80 2.46
N SER A 638 0.56 11.78 1.25
CA SER A 638 -0.90 11.80 1.01
C SER A 638 -1.36 10.72 0.02
N LEU A 639 -2.38 9.93 0.41
CA LEU A 639 -3.01 8.87 -0.38
C LEU A 639 -4.45 9.25 -0.78
N HIS A 640 -4.60 9.97 -1.88
CA HIS A 640 -5.85 10.63 -2.23
C HIS A 640 -6.35 10.25 -3.63
N ARG A 641 -7.64 10.42 -3.85
CA ARG A 641 -8.26 10.33 -5.18
C ARG A 641 -7.96 11.58 -5.98
N TYR A 642 -7.31 11.42 -7.12
CA TYR A 642 -6.88 12.52 -7.99
C TYR A 642 -7.76 12.66 -9.23
N GLU A 643 -8.08 11.54 -9.89
CA GLU A 643 -8.85 11.48 -11.14
C GLU A 643 -8.36 12.50 -12.18
N ASP A 644 -7.05 12.47 -12.46
CA ASP A 644 -6.36 13.38 -13.37
C ASP A 644 -6.61 14.88 -13.08
N GLY A 645 -6.65 15.24 -11.78
CA GLY A 645 -6.87 16.61 -11.29
C GLY A 645 -8.34 17.03 -11.23
N THR A 646 -9.28 16.12 -11.51
CA THR A 646 -10.72 16.43 -11.53
C THR A 646 -11.46 16.16 -10.22
N PHE A 647 -10.82 15.49 -9.26
CA PHE A 647 -11.35 15.32 -7.90
C PHE A 647 -11.01 16.51 -7.01
N PHE A 648 -11.79 16.76 -5.96
CA PHE A 648 -11.56 17.90 -5.04
C PHE A 648 -10.21 17.75 -4.32
N PRO A 649 -9.38 18.81 -4.18
CA PRO A 649 -9.65 20.24 -4.39
C PRO A 649 -9.53 20.77 -5.84
N THR A 650 -9.39 19.90 -6.84
CA THR A 650 -9.25 20.22 -8.28
C THR A 650 -8.00 21.03 -8.62
N SER A 651 -6.86 20.64 -8.06
CA SER A 651 -5.54 21.18 -8.42
C SER A 651 -4.56 20.10 -8.89
N GLU A 652 -3.57 20.51 -9.68
CA GLU A 652 -2.42 19.69 -10.09
C GLU A 652 -1.38 19.54 -8.97
N ASP A 653 -1.56 20.23 -7.83
CA ASP A 653 -0.65 20.20 -6.68
C ASP A 653 -0.68 18.84 -5.95
N ALA A 654 -1.76 18.08 -6.14
CA ALA A 654 -1.94 16.70 -5.70
C ALA A 654 -1.20 15.66 -6.59
N HIS A 655 -0.56 16.08 -7.68
CA HIS A 655 0.08 15.13 -8.60
C HIS A 655 1.42 14.61 -8.05
N TYR A 656 1.81 13.39 -8.44
CA TYR A 656 3.01 12.69 -7.91
C TYR A 656 4.35 13.38 -8.22
N ASN A 657 4.38 14.36 -9.14
CA ASN A 657 5.58 15.13 -9.47
C ASN A 657 5.77 16.37 -8.58
N ARG A 658 4.89 16.56 -7.59
CA ARG A 658 4.95 17.63 -6.59
C ARG A 658 5.69 17.09 -5.38
N VAL A 659 7.02 17.24 -5.42
CA VAL A 659 7.95 16.60 -4.47
C VAL A 659 8.34 17.50 -3.29
N GLY A 660 7.82 18.73 -3.22
CA GLY A 660 8.30 19.81 -2.35
C GLY A 660 9.24 20.76 -3.10
N GLU A 661 9.50 21.92 -2.51
CA GLU A 661 10.33 23.00 -3.05
C GLU A 661 11.48 23.37 -2.09
N GLY A 662 12.52 24.02 -2.61
CA GLY A 662 13.66 24.46 -1.79
C GLY A 662 14.31 23.33 -1.00
N LYS A 663 14.40 23.48 0.33
CA LYS A 663 14.92 22.45 1.25
C LYS A 663 13.93 21.30 1.49
N GLY A 664 12.63 21.53 1.29
CA GLY A 664 11.58 20.51 1.40
C GLY A 664 11.48 19.56 0.19
N ALA A 665 12.32 19.73 -0.84
CA ALA A 665 12.35 18.82 -1.99
C ALA A 665 12.70 17.39 -1.56
N GLY A 666 11.78 16.46 -1.82
CA GLY A 666 11.80 15.07 -1.36
C GLY A 666 10.82 14.78 -0.21
N PHE A 667 10.48 15.79 0.59
CA PHE A 667 9.68 15.68 1.84
C PHE A 667 8.17 15.84 1.65
N ASN A 668 7.69 16.03 0.41
CA ASN A 668 6.27 15.99 0.06
C ASN A 668 5.99 14.85 -0.92
N VAL A 669 5.22 13.83 -0.51
CA VAL A 669 4.98 12.61 -1.30
C VAL A 669 3.48 12.44 -1.59
N ASN A 670 3.08 12.67 -2.84
CA ASN A 670 1.71 12.48 -3.29
C ASN A 670 1.52 11.13 -3.98
N ILE A 671 0.53 10.34 -3.53
CA ILE A 671 0.11 9.06 -4.13
C ILE A 671 -1.28 9.23 -4.77
N PRO A 672 -1.36 9.78 -6.01
CA PRO A 672 -2.61 10.12 -6.66
C PRO A 672 -3.31 8.91 -7.29
N TRP A 673 -4.51 8.59 -6.83
CA TRP A 673 -5.32 7.48 -7.36
C TRP A 673 -6.20 7.90 -8.55
N ASN A 674 -6.19 7.12 -9.63
CA ASN A 674 -6.84 7.47 -10.91
C ASN A 674 -7.66 6.31 -11.51
N GLY A 675 -8.85 6.62 -12.04
CA GLY A 675 -9.64 5.75 -12.92
C GLY A 675 -10.21 4.48 -12.29
N ALA A 676 -10.22 4.36 -10.96
CA ALA A 676 -10.73 3.19 -10.25
C ALA A 676 -11.22 3.52 -8.83
N LYS A 677 -11.89 2.56 -8.19
CA LYS A 677 -12.26 2.60 -6.77
C LYS A 677 -11.26 1.78 -5.95
N MET A 678 -10.32 2.44 -5.30
CA MET A 678 -9.31 1.77 -4.48
C MET A 678 -9.90 1.26 -3.16
N GLY A 679 -9.27 0.26 -2.56
CA GLY A 679 -9.58 -0.28 -1.23
C GLY A 679 -8.32 -0.82 -0.55
N ASP A 680 -8.50 -1.80 0.34
CA ASP A 680 -7.44 -2.32 1.22
C ASP A 680 -6.18 -2.76 0.46
N ALA A 681 -6.34 -3.47 -0.67
CA ALA A 681 -5.22 -3.99 -1.44
C ALA A 681 -4.31 -2.88 -2.02
N GLU A 682 -4.90 -1.80 -2.54
CA GLU A 682 -4.14 -0.67 -3.09
C GLU A 682 -3.49 0.19 -2.00
N TYR A 683 -4.19 0.43 -0.89
CA TYR A 683 -3.65 1.19 0.24
C TYR A 683 -2.50 0.43 0.92
N LEU A 684 -2.64 -0.89 1.15
CA LEU A 684 -1.56 -1.72 1.68
C LEU A 684 -0.37 -1.79 0.72
N ALA A 685 -0.61 -1.93 -0.59
CA ALA A 685 0.47 -1.89 -1.58
C ALA A 685 1.24 -0.54 -1.54
N ALA A 686 0.55 0.60 -1.47
CA ALA A 686 1.20 1.90 -1.28
C ALA A 686 1.96 1.98 0.05
N PHE A 687 1.44 1.41 1.13
CA PHE A 687 2.13 1.41 2.42
C PHE A 687 3.44 0.61 2.39
N HIS A 688 3.42 -0.61 1.85
CA HIS A 688 4.62 -1.46 1.78
C HIS A 688 5.64 -1.00 0.74
N SER A 689 5.21 -0.42 -0.38
CA SER A 689 6.11 0.00 -1.47
C SER A 689 6.53 1.47 -1.46
N VAL A 690 5.88 2.33 -0.68
CA VAL A 690 6.17 3.78 -0.64
C VAL A 690 6.17 4.35 0.78
N VAL A 691 5.04 4.27 1.51
CA VAL A 691 4.88 5.01 2.78
C VAL A 691 5.86 4.53 3.84
N MET A 692 5.90 3.23 4.14
CA MET A 692 6.75 2.68 5.19
C MET A 692 8.26 2.75 4.85
N PRO A 693 8.72 2.48 3.61
CA PRO A 693 10.10 2.76 3.20
C PRO A 693 10.54 4.20 3.51
N ILE A 694 9.84 5.20 2.96
CA ILE A 694 10.19 6.62 3.14
C ILE A 694 10.09 7.04 4.62
N ALA A 695 9.04 6.61 5.32
CA ALA A 695 8.84 6.93 6.73
C ALA A 695 9.90 6.32 7.66
N ARG A 696 10.49 5.17 7.32
CA ARG A 696 11.60 4.58 8.08
C ARG A 696 12.93 5.26 7.79
N GLU A 697 13.17 5.64 6.54
CA GLU A 697 14.36 6.39 6.14
C GLU A 697 14.37 7.80 6.76
N PHE A 698 13.21 8.45 6.88
CA PHE A 698 13.03 9.73 7.58
C PHE A 698 13.15 9.65 9.12
N ASP A 699 12.92 8.49 9.72
CA ASP A 699 12.92 8.26 11.19
C ASP A 699 12.24 9.40 11.98
N PRO A 700 10.90 9.52 11.93
CA PRO A 700 10.16 10.58 12.61
C PRO A 700 10.25 10.42 14.14
N GLY A 701 10.28 11.55 14.85
CA GLY A 701 10.13 11.59 16.30
C GLY A 701 8.66 11.55 16.76
N LEU A 702 7.73 11.89 15.87
CA LEU A 702 6.27 11.90 16.06
C LEU A 702 5.57 11.58 14.72
N VAL A 703 4.52 10.75 14.75
CA VAL A 703 3.63 10.51 13.61
C VAL A 703 2.27 11.13 13.87
N LEU A 704 1.80 11.98 12.97
CA LEU A 704 0.44 12.51 12.93
C LEU A 704 -0.29 11.88 11.74
N VAL A 705 -1.53 11.47 11.95
CA VAL A 705 -2.41 10.96 10.88
C VAL A 705 -3.57 11.94 10.69
N SER A 706 -3.63 12.56 9.50
CA SER A 706 -4.81 13.24 8.98
C SER A 706 -5.84 12.16 8.62
N ALA A 707 -6.69 11.83 9.58
CA ALA A 707 -7.49 10.61 9.56
C ALA A 707 -8.86 10.83 8.93
N GLY A 708 -8.87 10.96 7.60
CA GLY A 708 -10.10 10.98 6.82
C GLY A 708 -10.67 9.60 6.59
N PHE A 709 -11.91 9.37 7.03
CA PHE A 709 -12.59 8.08 6.83
C PHE A 709 -13.59 8.11 5.65
N ASP A 710 -13.37 8.98 4.67
CA ASP A 710 -14.17 9.06 3.43
C ASP A 710 -13.61 8.23 2.27
N ALA A 711 -12.38 7.74 2.37
CA ALA A 711 -11.91 6.62 1.53
C ALA A 711 -12.61 5.29 1.92
N ALA A 712 -13.36 5.27 3.03
CA ALA A 712 -14.01 4.07 3.56
C ALA A 712 -15.17 3.55 2.71
N ARG A 713 -15.36 2.23 2.73
CA ARG A 713 -16.45 1.54 2.06
C ARG A 713 -17.81 2.04 2.56
N GLY A 714 -18.55 2.69 1.66
CA GLY A 714 -19.89 3.22 1.93
C GLY A 714 -19.93 4.72 2.22
N ASP A 715 -18.81 5.43 2.14
CA ASP A 715 -18.80 6.89 2.20
C ASP A 715 -19.51 7.52 0.97
N PRO A 716 -20.36 8.55 1.16
CA PRO A 716 -21.09 9.19 0.07
C PRO A 716 -20.27 10.14 -0.82
N LEU A 717 -19.05 10.53 -0.45
CA LEU A 717 -18.20 11.46 -1.20
C LEU A 717 -16.99 10.79 -1.85
N GLY A 718 -16.18 10.05 -1.09
CA GLY A 718 -14.95 9.45 -1.63
C GLY A 718 -15.21 8.37 -2.67
N GLY A 719 -16.17 7.49 -2.40
CA GLY A 719 -16.60 6.41 -3.30
C GLY A 719 -15.62 5.24 -3.41
N TYR A 720 -14.67 5.14 -2.48
CA TYR A 720 -13.67 4.08 -2.33
C TYR A 720 -14.17 2.97 -1.39
N GLN A 721 -13.31 1.99 -1.11
CA GLN A 721 -13.67 0.70 -0.53
C GLN A 721 -12.76 0.25 0.62
N VAL A 722 -12.02 1.17 1.25
CA VAL A 722 -11.17 0.84 2.41
C VAL A 722 -12.06 0.38 3.59
N THR A 723 -11.70 -0.72 4.24
CA THR A 723 -12.48 -1.33 5.32
C THR A 723 -11.96 -0.91 6.71
N PRO A 724 -12.75 -1.05 7.80
CA PRO A 724 -12.24 -0.83 9.15
C PRO A 724 -11.02 -1.71 9.50
N PRO A 725 -10.96 -3.01 9.14
CA PRO A 725 -9.72 -3.78 9.18
C PRO A 725 -8.57 -3.16 8.36
N GLY A 726 -8.84 -2.63 7.17
CA GLY A 726 -7.86 -1.87 6.38
C GLY A 726 -7.19 -0.76 7.21
N TYR A 727 -7.97 0.19 7.74
CA TYR A 727 -7.45 1.27 8.59
C TYR A 727 -6.74 0.78 9.86
N ALA A 728 -7.19 -0.33 10.46
CA ALA A 728 -6.50 -0.96 11.59
C ALA A 728 -5.08 -1.42 11.21
N HIS A 729 -4.92 -2.09 10.06
CA HIS A 729 -3.60 -2.51 9.56
C HIS A 729 -2.71 -1.31 9.21
N LEU A 730 -3.27 -0.25 8.60
CA LEU A 730 -2.51 0.99 8.34
C LEU A 730 -2.00 1.61 9.66
N THR A 731 -2.85 1.66 10.70
CA THR A 731 -2.49 2.16 12.04
C THR A 731 -1.39 1.31 12.67
N HIS A 732 -1.51 -0.02 12.57
CA HIS A 732 -0.56 -0.97 13.14
C HIS A 732 0.85 -0.80 12.52
N LEU A 733 0.94 -0.64 11.20
CA LEU A 733 2.22 -0.38 10.52
C LEU A 733 2.91 0.88 11.05
N LEU A 734 2.16 1.96 11.27
CA LEU A 734 2.68 3.26 11.74
C LEU A 734 3.15 3.23 13.20
N MET A 735 2.60 2.36 14.05
CA MET A 735 3.09 2.17 15.43
C MET A 735 4.51 1.57 15.48
N GLY A 736 5.02 1.02 14.37
CA GLY A 736 6.41 0.62 14.20
C GLY A 736 7.39 1.78 13.93
N LEU A 737 6.95 3.04 14.07
CA LEU A 737 7.70 4.29 13.90
C LEU A 737 7.63 5.15 15.17
N ALA A 738 8.47 6.18 15.28
CA ALA A 738 8.42 7.21 16.33
C ALA A 738 8.34 6.70 17.78
N ALA A 739 8.81 5.48 18.03
CA ALA A 739 8.56 4.71 19.25
C ALA A 739 7.09 4.67 19.71
N GLY A 740 6.18 4.32 18.79
CA GLY A 740 4.74 4.22 19.06
C GLY A 740 4.01 5.55 19.22
N ARG A 741 4.70 6.71 19.13
CA ARG A 741 4.09 8.04 19.21
C ARG A 741 3.33 8.39 17.94
N VAL A 742 2.14 7.80 17.81
CA VAL A 742 1.16 8.05 16.75
C VAL A 742 -0.02 8.84 17.35
N LEU A 743 -0.47 9.87 16.63
CA LEU A 743 -1.67 10.64 16.95
C LEU A 743 -2.63 10.64 15.75
N VAL A 744 -3.82 10.07 15.93
CA VAL A 744 -4.86 9.94 14.89
C VAL A 744 -5.90 11.05 15.06
N ILE A 745 -5.97 11.97 14.10
CA ILE A 745 -6.78 13.20 14.17
C ILE A 745 -7.89 13.14 13.11
N LEU A 746 -9.16 13.20 13.52
CA LEU A 746 -10.29 13.09 12.57
C LEU A 746 -10.33 14.26 11.57
N GLU A 747 -10.29 13.92 10.28
CA GLU A 747 -10.46 14.84 9.15
C GLU A 747 -11.83 14.61 8.47
N GLY A 748 -11.88 14.07 7.24
CA GLY A 748 -13.10 13.72 6.51
C GLY A 748 -13.80 12.44 6.97
N GLY A 749 -14.66 11.90 6.12
CA GLY A 749 -15.54 10.76 6.44
C GLY A 749 -16.94 11.17 6.89
N TYR A 750 -17.95 10.74 6.14
CA TYR A 750 -19.30 11.30 6.15
C TYR A 750 -20.41 10.24 6.21
N ASN A 751 -20.09 8.95 6.12
CA ASN A 751 -20.98 7.87 6.55
C ASN A 751 -20.78 7.60 8.05
N LEU A 752 -21.80 7.95 8.86
CA LEU A 752 -21.73 7.86 10.34
C LEU A 752 -21.39 6.47 10.88
N THR A 753 -21.76 5.38 10.20
CA THR A 753 -21.38 4.02 10.62
C THR A 753 -19.93 3.74 10.23
N ALA A 754 -19.56 3.98 8.97
CA ALA A 754 -18.22 3.67 8.48
C ALA A 754 -17.12 4.41 9.25
N ILE A 755 -17.31 5.70 9.55
CA ILE A 755 -16.35 6.47 10.36
C ILE A 755 -16.25 5.96 11.80
N SER A 756 -17.36 5.47 12.38
CA SER A 756 -17.40 4.98 13.75
C SER A 756 -16.67 3.66 13.88
N GLU A 757 -16.89 2.72 12.96
CA GLU A 757 -16.17 1.44 12.94
C GLU A 757 -14.68 1.65 12.64
N SER A 758 -14.33 2.41 11.59
CA SER A 758 -12.93 2.60 11.19
C SER A 758 -12.10 3.33 12.25
N MET A 759 -12.63 4.40 12.86
CA MET A 759 -11.90 5.11 13.92
C MET A 759 -11.80 4.29 15.21
N SER A 760 -12.83 3.50 15.55
CA SER A 760 -12.75 2.57 16.70
C SER A 760 -11.72 1.47 16.46
N ALA A 761 -11.60 0.99 15.22
CA ALA A 761 -10.58 0.01 14.84
C ALA A 761 -9.16 0.61 14.95
N CYS A 762 -8.93 1.86 14.54
CA CYS A 762 -7.67 2.57 14.81
C CYS A 762 -7.36 2.64 16.32
N THR A 763 -8.33 3.03 17.15
CA THR A 763 -8.13 3.16 18.61
C THR A 763 -7.86 1.82 19.30
N SER A 764 -8.52 0.75 18.86
CA SER A 764 -8.26 -0.62 19.32
C SER A 764 -6.79 -1.03 19.09
N ILE A 765 -6.25 -0.73 17.90
CA ILE A 765 -4.83 -0.94 17.58
C ILE A 765 -3.90 -0.07 18.45
N LEU A 766 -4.21 1.21 18.64
CA LEU A 766 -3.45 2.11 19.52
C LEU A 766 -3.44 1.67 20.99
N LEU A 767 -4.43 0.86 21.41
CA LEU A 767 -4.54 0.23 22.74
C LEU A 767 -3.84 -1.14 22.81
N GLY A 768 -3.15 -1.56 21.74
CA GLY A 768 -2.44 -2.84 21.66
C GLY A 768 -3.34 -4.06 21.49
N ASP A 769 -4.56 -3.90 20.95
CA ASP A 769 -5.38 -5.06 20.54
C ASP A 769 -4.84 -5.72 19.26
N PRO A 770 -5.05 -7.03 19.06
CA PRO A 770 -4.65 -7.73 17.84
C PRO A 770 -5.42 -7.21 16.61
N ALA A 771 -4.72 -7.15 15.47
CA ALA A 771 -5.32 -6.66 14.24
C ALA A 771 -6.44 -7.57 13.72
N LEU A 772 -7.53 -6.96 13.26
CA LEU A 772 -8.67 -7.66 12.67
C LEU A 772 -8.25 -8.41 11.39
N PRO A 773 -8.86 -9.56 11.08
CA PRO A 773 -8.64 -10.24 9.80
C PRO A 773 -9.02 -9.33 8.62
N LEU A 774 -8.10 -9.17 7.67
CA LEU A 774 -8.42 -8.56 6.38
C LEU A 774 -9.32 -9.51 5.57
N PRO A 775 -10.28 -9.00 4.78
CA PRO A 775 -10.92 -9.80 3.75
C PRO A 775 -9.87 -10.29 2.74
N PRO A 776 -10.13 -11.37 1.96
CA PRO A 776 -9.20 -11.85 0.95
C PRO A 776 -8.78 -10.73 -0.01
N LEU A 777 -7.49 -10.40 -0.01
CA LEU A 777 -6.93 -9.28 -0.77
C LEU A 777 -6.88 -9.64 -2.26
N PRO A 778 -7.63 -8.93 -3.14
CA PRO A 778 -7.47 -9.09 -4.57
C PRO A 778 -6.11 -8.52 -5.03
N PRO A 779 -5.62 -8.89 -6.22
CA PRO A 779 -4.52 -8.17 -6.86
C PRO A 779 -4.84 -6.66 -6.95
N PRO A 780 -3.91 -5.76 -6.56
CA PRO A 780 -4.12 -4.33 -6.64
C PRO A 780 -4.48 -3.88 -8.07
N HIS A 781 -5.38 -2.92 -8.19
CA HIS A 781 -5.87 -2.45 -9.48
C HIS A 781 -4.71 -1.92 -10.37
N PRO A 782 -4.65 -2.23 -11.69
CA PRO A 782 -3.52 -1.82 -12.54
C PRO A 782 -3.22 -0.33 -12.53
N ASN A 783 -4.23 0.54 -12.45
CA ASN A 783 -4.02 1.99 -12.33
C ASN A 783 -3.34 2.39 -11.00
N ALA A 784 -3.60 1.66 -9.91
CA ALA A 784 -2.94 1.88 -8.63
C ALA A 784 -1.47 1.49 -8.71
N ALA A 785 -1.14 0.36 -9.36
CA ALA A 785 0.24 -0.01 -9.65
C ALA A 785 0.96 1.05 -10.51
N VAL A 786 0.32 1.57 -11.56
CA VAL A 786 0.87 2.68 -12.36
C VAL A 786 1.12 3.93 -11.52
N SER A 787 0.19 4.31 -10.63
CA SER A 787 0.38 5.43 -9.71
C SER A 787 1.54 5.19 -8.74
N ILE A 788 1.59 4.03 -8.07
CA ILE A 788 2.68 3.65 -7.15
C ILE A 788 4.04 3.73 -7.84
N ASN A 789 4.18 3.22 -9.06
CA ASN A 789 5.47 3.23 -9.76
C ASN A 789 5.87 4.62 -10.27
N LYS A 790 4.91 5.49 -10.58
CA LYS A 790 5.19 6.90 -10.87
C LYS A 790 5.76 7.61 -9.64
N VAL A 791 5.24 7.31 -8.44
CA VAL A 791 5.78 7.83 -7.17
C VAL A 791 7.16 7.25 -6.91
N ILE A 792 7.35 5.93 -6.97
CA ILE A 792 8.66 5.27 -6.77
C ILE A 792 9.73 5.88 -7.68
N ARG A 793 9.48 5.97 -9.00
CA ARG A 793 10.43 6.56 -9.97
C ARG A 793 10.75 8.03 -9.67
N THR A 794 9.77 8.79 -9.22
CA THR A 794 9.94 10.21 -8.89
C THR A 794 10.71 10.41 -7.58
N HIS A 795 10.48 9.56 -6.58
CA HIS A 795 11.04 9.71 -5.23
C HIS A 795 12.34 8.92 -4.99
N SER A 796 12.69 7.95 -5.84
CA SER A 796 13.95 7.17 -5.72
C SER A 796 15.24 8.00 -5.81
N VAL A 797 15.15 9.26 -6.28
CA VAL A 797 16.28 10.21 -6.28
C VAL A 797 16.55 10.82 -4.89
N TYR A 798 15.57 10.76 -3.99
CA TYR A 798 15.64 11.31 -2.63
C TYR A 798 15.73 10.21 -1.56
N TRP A 799 15.03 9.08 -1.78
CA TRP A 799 14.87 8.00 -0.80
C TRP A 799 15.45 6.69 -1.35
N LEU A 800 16.52 6.20 -0.72
CA LEU A 800 17.26 4.99 -1.13
C LEU A 800 16.45 3.71 -0.92
N SER A 801 15.57 3.70 0.10
CA SER A 801 14.65 2.61 0.40
C SER A 801 13.67 2.25 -0.73
N LEU A 802 13.52 3.12 -1.74
CA LEU A 802 12.69 2.89 -2.92
C LEU A 802 13.42 2.23 -4.10
N ARG A 803 14.74 2.04 -4.04
CA ARG A 803 15.60 1.63 -5.17
C ARG A 803 15.59 0.12 -5.47
N ILE A 804 14.40 -0.47 -5.54
CA ILE A 804 14.20 -1.89 -5.89
C ILE A 804 14.27 -2.03 -7.42
N GLN A 805 15.39 -2.53 -7.95
CA GLN A 805 15.63 -2.63 -9.39
C GLN A 805 15.18 -3.97 -9.97
N LEU A 806 14.06 -3.98 -10.69
CA LEU A 806 13.54 -5.17 -11.37
C LEU A 806 13.71 -5.07 -12.90
N PRO A 807 14.14 -6.14 -13.58
CA PRO A 807 14.26 -6.14 -15.04
C PRO A 807 12.89 -6.10 -15.73
N GLU A 808 12.74 -5.26 -16.76
CA GLU A 808 11.49 -5.04 -17.50
C GLU A 808 10.90 -6.33 -18.12
N SER A 809 11.76 -7.32 -18.40
CA SER A 809 11.37 -8.62 -18.94
C SER A 809 10.40 -9.40 -18.06
N LEU A 810 10.41 -9.19 -16.74
CA LEU A 810 9.52 -9.89 -15.80
C LEU A 810 8.05 -9.60 -16.10
N ARG A 811 7.69 -8.35 -16.39
CA ARG A 811 6.31 -7.97 -16.72
C ARG A 811 5.85 -8.58 -18.06
N LEU A 812 6.77 -8.69 -19.03
CA LEU A 812 6.50 -9.25 -20.35
C LEU A 812 6.38 -10.78 -20.35
N SER A 813 6.95 -11.44 -19.33
CA SER A 813 6.91 -12.90 -19.17
C SER A 813 5.58 -13.43 -18.57
N LEU A 814 4.80 -12.57 -17.90
CA LEU A 814 3.52 -12.96 -17.31
C LEU A 814 2.47 -13.29 -18.40
N PRO A 815 1.73 -14.41 -18.28
CA PRO A 815 0.68 -14.73 -19.24
C PRO A 815 -0.47 -13.71 -19.16
N ASN A 816 -0.79 -13.10 -20.31
CA ASN A 816 -1.87 -12.12 -20.43
C ASN A 816 -3.18 -12.62 -19.78
N PRO A 817 -3.85 -11.83 -18.92
CA PRO A 817 -5.08 -12.26 -18.27
C PRO A 817 -6.13 -12.69 -19.29
N LYS A 818 -6.49 -13.98 -19.29
CA LYS A 818 -7.54 -14.51 -20.20
C LYS A 818 -8.82 -13.70 -19.95
N PRO A 819 -9.40 -13.03 -20.96
CA PRO A 819 -10.57 -12.20 -20.77
C PRO A 819 -11.72 -13.07 -20.24
N ARG A 820 -12.27 -12.70 -19.07
CA ARG A 820 -13.44 -13.39 -18.48
C ARG A 820 -14.56 -13.44 -19.51
N GLY A 821 -14.77 -14.62 -20.10
CA GLY A 821 -15.78 -14.83 -21.12
C GLY A 821 -17.15 -14.42 -20.59
N LYS A 822 -17.88 -13.59 -21.36
CA LYS A 822 -19.24 -13.17 -21.02
C LYS A 822 -20.08 -14.42 -20.75
N ARG A 823 -20.46 -14.64 -19.48
CA ARG A 823 -21.47 -15.63 -19.09
C ARG A 823 -22.78 -15.27 -19.79
N THR A 824 -23.05 -15.90 -20.93
CA THR A 824 -24.32 -15.75 -21.63
C THR A 824 -25.37 -16.51 -20.84
N SER A 825 -26.30 -15.77 -20.24
CA SER A 825 -27.41 -16.33 -19.46
C SER A 825 -28.45 -16.97 -20.39
N LYS A 826 -28.15 -18.15 -20.93
CA LYS A 826 -29.16 -19.02 -21.53
C LYS A 826 -30.04 -19.60 -20.43
N GLY A 827 -31.19 -18.96 -20.19
CA GLY A 827 -32.16 -19.42 -19.21
C GLY A 827 -32.64 -20.84 -19.51
N LYS A 828 -32.39 -21.78 -18.60
CA LYS A 828 -33.08 -23.07 -18.55
C LYS A 828 -34.34 -22.92 -17.69
N LYS A 829 -35.49 -23.31 -18.25
CA LYS A 829 -36.77 -23.31 -17.56
C LYS A 829 -36.75 -24.33 -16.42
N SER A 830 -37.15 -23.94 -15.21
CA SER A 830 -37.41 -24.89 -14.12
C SER A 830 -38.66 -25.73 -14.41
N PRO A 831 -38.61 -27.06 -14.26
CA PRO A 831 -39.81 -27.84 -14.02
C PRO A 831 -40.25 -27.64 -12.56
N ARG A 832 -41.55 -27.37 -12.35
CA ARG A 832 -42.16 -27.43 -11.01
C ARG A 832 -42.40 -28.88 -10.64
N GLN A 833 -42.04 -29.31 -9.42
CA GLN A 833 -42.78 -30.38 -8.74
C GLN A 833 -42.55 -30.40 -7.22
N GLY A 834 -43.66 -30.59 -6.49
CA GLY A 834 -43.80 -31.38 -5.27
C GLY A 834 -42.84 -31.17 -4.11
N ASN A 835 -43.26 -30.38 -3.11
CA ASN A 835 -42.72 -30.47 -1.75
C ASN A 835 -43.53 -31.50 -0.95
N GLN A 836 -42.92 -32.64 -0.56
CA GLN A 836 -43.41 -33.53 0.51
C GLN A 836 -42.21 -34.07 1.29
N GLY A 837 -42.34 -34.15 2.62
CA GLY A 837 -41.20 -34.36 3.52
C GLY A 837 -40.87 -35.82 3.83
N GLY A 838 -39.79 -36.03 4.59
CA GLY A 838 -39.48 -37.33 5.19
C GLY A 838 -37.99 -37.56 5.52
N THR A 839 -37.64 -37.37 6.80
CA THR A 839 -36.69 -38.21 7.58
C THR A 839 -35.30 -38.60 7.03
N THR A 840 -34.26 -38.17 7.76
CA THR A 840 -32.97 -38.87 8.00
C THR A 840 -33.19 -40.33 8.49
N PRO A 841 -32.24 -41.30 8.33
CA PRO A 841 -30.81 -41.15 8.72
C PRO A 841 -29.73 -41.93 7.92
N LEU A 842 -28.47 -41.73 8.33
CA LEU A 842 -27.26 -42.58 8.13
C LEU A 842 -27.35 -43.91 8.93
N PRO A 843 -26.39 -44.87 8.93
CA PRO A 843 -25.05 -44.93 8.30
C PRO A 843 -24.67 -46.28 7.60
N SER A 844 -23.37 -46.48 7.30
CA SER A 844 -22.66 -47.73 6.89
C SER A 844 -22.95 -48.26 5.46
N GLY A 845 -22.00 -48.91 4.75
CA GLY A 845 -20.57 -49.17 5.02
C GLY A 845 -19.99 -50.25 4.08
N ASP A 846 -18.66 -50.41 4.12
CA ASP A 846 -17.85 -51.53 3.57
C ASP A 846 -17.28 -51.47 2.13
N ARG A 847 -16.27 -52.34 1.91
CA ARG A 847 -15.11 -52.23 0.99
C ARG A 847 -15.28 -52.87 -0.41
N GLY A 848 -14.34 -52.60 -1.31
CA GLY A 848 -14.08 -53.40 -2.51
C GLY A 848 -12.97 -52.80 -3.41
N ASP A 849 -11.88 -53.54 -3.60
CA ASP A 849 -10.66 -53.14 -4.35
C ASP A 849 -10.77 -53.24 -5.90
N LEU A 850 -9.64 -52.97 -6.57
CA LEU A 850 -9.25 -53.31 -7.96
C LEU A 850 -9.66 -52.32 -9.08
N ASP A 851 -8.83 -52.02 -10.08
CA ASP A 851 -7.38 -52.23 -10.30
C ASP A 851 -6.86 -51.17 -11.32
N LEU A 852 -5.54 -51.01 -11.44
CA LEU A 852 -4.87 -49.99 -12.24
C LEU A 852 -4.13 -50.60 -13.43
N ASP A 853 -4.82 -50.87 -14.54
CA ASP A 853 -4.14 -51.10 -15.84
C ASP A 853 -5.11 -50.94 -17.03
N ASP A 854 -5.02 -49.82 -17.76
CA ASP A 854 -5.20 -49.84 -19.22
C ASP A 854 -4.47 -48.65 -19.89
N LEU A 855 -3.27 -48.95 -20.37
CA LEU A 855 -2.29 -48.00 -20.90
C LEU A 855 -2.55 -47.63 -22.38
N THR A 856 -2.61 -46.32 -22.65
CA THR A 856 -2.08 -45.62 -23.85
C THR A 856 -2.09 -46.31 -25.23
N LYS A 857 -2.85 -45.72 -26.18
CA LYS A 857 -2.57 -45.58 -27.64
C LYS A 857 -3.67 -44.68 -28.25
N GLY A 858 -3.46 -43.88 -29.30
CA GLY A 858 -2.26 -43.58 -30.10
C GLY A 858 -2.54 -42.39 -31.03
N LEU A 859 -1.49 -41.84 -31.65
CA LEU A 859 -1.52 -40.61 -32.47
C LEU A 859 -1.92 -40.83 -33.95
N VAL A 860 -2.13 -39.69 -34.64
CA VAL A 860 -1.94 -39.43 -36.09
C VAL A 860 -3.18 -39.42 -37.01
N SER A 861 -3.38 -38.22 -37.58
CA SER A 861 -3.96 -37.81 -38.88
C SER A 861 -5.12 -38.55 -39.54
N LEU A 862 -6.08 -37.76 -40.00
CA LEU A 862 -6.45 -37.75 -41.41
C LEU A 862 -6.92 -36.34 -41.84
N ASP A 863 -6.22 -35.77 -42.81
CA ASP A 863 -6.56 -34.54 -43.51
C ASP A 863 -7.35 -34.90 -44.78
N LEU A 864 -8.37 -34.11 -45.16
CA LEU A 864 -9.07 -34.24 -46.45
C LEU A 864 -9.93 -33.00 -46.77
N ASN A 865 -9.41 -32.18 -47.69
CA ASN A 865 -10.19 -31.16 -48.42
C ASN A 865 -11.28 -31.81 -49.29
N GLN A 866 -12.47 -31.18 -49.40
CA GLN A 866 -13.01 -30.77 -50.71
C GLN A 866 -14.21 -29.80 -50.62
N SER A 867 -14.55 -29.23 -51.77
CA SER A 867 -15.13 -27.89 -51.99
C SER A 867 -16.58 -27.89 -52.54
N THR A 868 -17.06 -26.68 -52.89
CA THR A 868 -18.25 -26.31 -53.71
C THR A 868 -19.55 -25.94 -52.97
N SER A 869 -20.41 -25.01 -53.42
CA SER A 869 -20.26 -23.82 -54.32
C SER A 869 -21.54 -22.92 -54.30
N ALA A 870 -21.42 -21.68 -54.82
CA ALA A 870 -22.48 -20.80 -55.39
C ALA A 870 -23.57 -20.10 -54.51
N ASN A 871 -23.47 -18.76 -54.39
CA ASN A 871 -24.38 -17.66 -54.88
C ASN A 871 -25.93 -17.84 -54.97
N PRO A 872 -26.76 -16.76 -55.03
CA PRO A 872 -26.44 -15.32 -55.29
C PRO A 872 -27.15 -14.24 -54.42
N SER A 873 -26.77 -12.97 -54.64
CA SER A 873 -27.46 -11.75 -54.16
C SER A 873 -28.52 -11.21 -55.15
N PRO A 874 -29.38 -10.26 -54.73
CA PRO A 874 -29.94 -9.26 -55.67
C PRO A 874 -29.94 -7.79 -55.15
N ALA A 875 -30.41 -6.86 -56.01
CA ALA A 875 -30.16 -5.41 -56.00
C ALA A 875 -31.34 -4.63 -56.67
N SER A 876 -31.57 -3.31 -56.57
CA SER A 876 -31.07 -2.19 -55.71
C SER A 876 -31.83 -0.86 -56.07
N VAL A 877 -31.50 0.27 -55.40
CA VAL A 877 -31.85 1.70 -55.74
C VAL A 877 -33.36 2.09 -55.82
N PRO A 878 -33.80 3.38 -56.04
CA PRO A 878 -33.17 4.74 -55.91
C PRO A 878 -34.08 5.86 -55.27
N VAL A 879 -33.67 7.16 -55.45
CA VAL A 879 -34.42 8.47 -55.36
C VAL A 879 -34.39 9.16 -53.97
N GLY A 880 -34.17 10.48 -53.75
CA GLY A 880 -33.87 11.68 -54.60
C GLY A 880 -34.83 12.87 -54.31
N GLY A 881 -34.48 14.17 -54.18
CA GLY A 881 -33.21 14.94 -54.22
C GLY A 881 -33.46 16.48 -54.21
N ALA A 882 -32.50 17.30 -54.70
CA ALA A 882 -32.62 18.70 -55.22
C ALA A 882 -32.34 19.99 -54.35
N ARG A 883 -31.18 20.62 -54.67
CA ARG A 883 -30.92 22.04 -55.11
C ARG A 883 -31.11 23.30 -54.20
N SER A 884 -29.95 23.88 -53.83
CA SER A 884 -29.38 25.20 -54.22
C SER A 884 -30.17 26.54 -54.08
N LYS A 885 -29.55 27.56 -53.42
CA LYS A 885 -29.20 28.92 -53.98
C LYS A 885 -28.62 29.96 -52.97
N VAL A 886 -27.44 30.56 -53.27
CA VAL A 886 -27.17 32.03 -53.49
C VAL A 886 -27.49 33.02 -52.31
N ARG A 887 -26.68 34.01 -51.83
CA ARG A 887 -25.54 34.82 -52.38
C ARG A 887 -24.89 35.81 -51.32
N LEU A 888 -23.77 36.46 -51.71
CA LEU A 888 -23.28 37.85 -51.40
C LEU A 888 -22.43 38.23 -50.14
N SER A 889 -21.15 38.57 -50.42
CA SER A 889 -20.50 39.90 -50.24
C SER A 889 -19.61 40.26 -49.01
N PRO A 890 -18.63 41.20 -49.17
CA PRO A 890 -17.36 41.14 -48.39
C PRO A 890 -16.82 42.46 -47.76
N MET A 891 -15.67 42.32 -47.07
CA MET A 891 -14.65 43.34 -46.69
C MET A 891 -14.97 44.43 -45.64
N LYS A 892 -14.11 44.56 -44.60
CA LYS A 892 -12.92 45.45 -44.56
C LYS A 892 -12.12 45.33 -43.23
N SER A 893 -10.85 45.73 -43.26
CA SER A 893 -9.89 45.77 -42.14
C SER A 893 -9.59 47.20 -41.66
N PRO A 894 -8.93 47.37 -40.48
CA PRO A 894 -7.85 48.35 -40.37
C PRO A 894 -6.63 47.89 -39.51
N VAL A 895 -5.58 48.73 -39.48
CA VAL A 895 -4.25 48.51 -38.87
C VAL A 895 -3.90 49.71 -37.96
N PHE A 896 -3.09 49.53 -36.90
CA PHE A 896 -2.42 50.63 -36.18
C PHE A 896 -0.98 50.29 -35.71
N LYS A 897 -0.19 51.34 -35.44
CA LYS A 897 1.27 51.34 -35.11
C LYS A 897 1.55 51.62 -33.62
N VAL A 898 2.83 51.46 -33.21
CA VAL A 898 3.39 51.78 -31.88
C VAL A 898 4.65 52.66 -32.01
N GLU A 899 4.93 53.52 -31.02
CA GLU A 899 6.16 54.34 -30.86
C GLU A 899 6.78 54.14 -29.46
N THR A 900 8.01 54.66 -29.25
CA THR A 900 8.92 54.33 -28.13
C THR A 900 9.44 55.57 -27.38
N GLU A 901 9.69 55.48 -26.06
CA GLU A 901 10.51 56.43 -25.28
C GLU A 901 11.36 55.77 -24.17
N ALA A 902 12.21 56.56 -23.48
CA ALA A 902 13.50 56.13 -22.90
C ALA A 902 13.68 56.32 -21.37
N VAL A 903 14.91 56.06 -20.86
CA VAL A 903 15.31 56.04 -19.42
C VAL A 903 16.63 56.83 -19.20
N PRO A 904 16.86 57.48 -18.02
CA PRO A 904 18.14 58.14 -17.69
C PRO A 904 18.94 57.61 -16.46
N ASN A 905 20.26 57.37 -16.68
CA ASN A 905 21.47 57.77 -15.89
C ASN A 905 21.82 57.37 -14.41
N ARG A 906 22.95 56.62 -14.29
CA ARG A 906 24.23 56.87 -13.51
C ARG A 906 24.25 57.00 -11.95
N PRO A 907 25.42 56.96 -11.23
CA PRO A 907 26.85 56.79 -11.64
C PRO A 907 27.80 55.83 -10.81
N GLU A 908 28.90 55.38 -11.47
CA GLU A 908 30.37 55.32 -11.10
C GLU A 908 30.97 54.80 -9.76
N ILE A 909 32.13 54.09 -9.81
CA ILE A 909 33.50 54.54 -9.37
C ILE A 909 34.59 53.39 -9.28
N LEU A 910 35.75 53.59 -9.95
CA LEU A 910 37.17 53.15 -9.72
C LEU A 910 37.69 51.66 -9.70
N GLN A 911 39.03 51.55 -9.81
CA GLN A 911 39.98 50.46 -10.18
C GLN A 911 41.39 50.77 -9.55
N PRO A 912 42.55 50.05 -9.72
CA PRO A 912 42.88 48.64 -10.13
C PRO A 912 44.14 47.95 -9.44
N THR A 913 44.58 46.77 -9.94
CA THR A 913 45.95 46.10 -9.93
C THR A 913 46.54 45.43 -8.67
N PRO A 914 47.59 44.54 -8.77
CA PRO A 914 47.87 43.40 -9.70
C PRO A 914 48.15 42.07 -8.90
N ASP A 915 48.56 40.88 -9.39
CA ASP A 915 49.48 40.46 -10.48
C ASP A 915 49.36 38.94 -10.85
N GLU A 916 50.23 38.45 -11.77
CA GLU A 916 50.56 37.05 -12.17
C GLU A 916 49.76 36.34 -13.31
N THR A 917 50.09 36.74 -14.55
CA THR A 917 50.46 35.95 -15.77
C THR A 917 50.10 34.44 -15.88
N GLU A 918 49.24 34.03 -16.84
CA GLU A 918 49.54 33.44 -18.19
C GLU A 918 49.61 31.88 -18.24
N THR A 919 49.07 31.09 -19.20
CA THR A 919 48.39 31.21 -20.52
C THR A 919 47.61 29.88 -20.84
N PRO A 920 47.06 29.56 -22.05
CA PRO A 920 45.93 30.23 -22.73
C PRO A 920 44.80 29.31 -23.33
N VAL A 921 43.55 29.78 -23.22
CA VAL A 921 42.49 29.83 -24.28
C VAL A 921 42.03 28.55 -25.04
N ARG A 922 40.73 28.18 -24.85
CA ARG A 922 39.73 28.18 -25.95
C ARG A 922 38.24 28.18 -25.52
N ASN A 923 37.57 29.29 -25.84
CA ASN A 923 36.16 29.45 -26.25
C ASN A 923 35.01 28.75 -25.48
N ARG A 924 34.34 29.51 -24.59
CA ARG A 924 32.89 29.36 -24.35
C ARG A 924 32.11 30.13 -25.42
N VAL A 925 31.26 29.44 -26.19
CA VAL A 925 30.18 30.07 -26.96
C VAL A 925 28.96 30.22 -26.04
N LYS A 926 28.30 31.38 -26.06
CA LYS A 926 27.02 31.60 -25.36
C LYS A 926 25.92 30.80 -26.08
N SER A 927 25.37 29.77 -25.43
CA SER A 927 24.17 29.09 -25.93
C SER A 927 22.92 29.96 -25.71
N TRP A 928 21.95 29.82 -26.61
CA TRP A 928 20.68 30.54 -26.57
C TRP A 928 19.73 29.97 -25.53
N SER A 929 18.93 30.86 -24.94
CA SER A 929 17.73 30.53 -24.17
C SER A 929 16.85 29.53 -24.91
N HIS A 930 16.65 28.34 -24.33
CA HIS A 930 15.63 27.40 -24.76
C HIS A 930 14.55 27.32 -23.68
N THR A 931 13.37 27.84 -24.00
CA THR A 931 12.12 27.44 -23.34
C THR A 931 11.99 25.93 -23.44
N LYS A 932 11.95 25.22 -22.30
CA LYS A 932 11.61 23.79 -22.28
C LYS A 932 10.15 23.63 -22.71
N LEU A 933 9.93 23.29 -23.98
CA LEU A 933 8.68 22.64 -24.38
C LEU A 933 8.63 21.28 -23.67
N THR A 934 7.54 21.01 -22.97
CA THR A 934 7.14 19.66 -22.58
C THR A 934 6.95 18.81 -23.83
N MET A 935 7.88 17.89 -24.11
CA MET A 935 7.69 16.88 -25.15
C MET A 935 6.76 15.78 -24.61
N TYR A 936 5.51 15.81 -25.03
CA TYR A 936 4.58 14.70 -24.84
C TYR A 936 5.04 13.53 -25.73
N VAL A 937 5.64 12.50 -25.14
CA VAL A 937 5.95 11.25 -25.84
C VAL A 937 4.66 10.47 -26.02
N VAL A 938 4.09 10.54 -27.21
CA VAL A 938 2.94 9.73 -27.61
C VAL A 938 3.48 8.49 -28.32
N ASP A 939 3.52 7.36 -27.62
CA ASP A 939 4.01 6.10 -28.17
C ASP A 939 2.98 5.48 -29.13
N PRO A 940 3.28 5.33 -30.43
CA PRO A 940 2.33 4.79 -31.40
C PRO A 940 2.29 3.26 -31.34
N LEU A 941 1.08 2.69 -31.42
CA LEU A 941 0.89 1.24 -31.45
C LEU A 941 1.72 0.59 -32.57
N SER A 942 2.61 -0.33 -32.22
CA SER A 942 3.44 -1.07 -33.17
C SER A 942 2.65 -1.93 -34.16
N TRP A 943 1.39 -2.25 -33.83
CA TRP A 943 0.44 -2.95 -34.68
C TRP A 943 -1.00 -2.49 -34.42
N CYS A 944 -1.86 -2.50 -35.44
CA CYS A 944 -3.26 -2.12 -35.33
C CYS A 944 -4.16 -3.07 -36.14
N PRO A 945 -5.25 -3.62 -35.56
CA PRO A 945 -6.14 -4.57 -36.24
C PRO A 945 -6.96 -3.96 -37.39
N HIS A 946 -6.85 -2.65 -37.62
CA HIS A 946 -7.53 -1.94 -38.69
C HIS A 946 -6.64 -1.69 -39.92
N LEU A 947 -5.37 -2.14 -39.91
CA LEU A 947 -4.45 -1.95 -41.04
C LEU A 947 -4.97 -2.55 -42.35
N ASP A 948 -5.73 -3.65 -42.30
CA ASP A 948 -6.42 -4.27 -43.44
C ASP A 948 -7.43 -3.34 -44.15
N SER A 949 -7.81 -2.21 -43.54
CA SER A 949 -8.67 -1.19 -44.15
C SER A 949 -7.91 -0.17 -45.01
N VAL A 950 -6.57 -0.16 -44.98
CA VAL A 950 -5.73 0.67 -45.84
C VAL A 950 -5.77 0.12 -47.27
N ARG A 951 -5.93 1.01 -48.26
CA ARG A 951 -5.87 0.62 -49.68
C ARG A 951 -4.49 0.93 -50.28
N PRO A 952 -4.07 0.26 -51.37
CA PRO A 952 -2.85 0.63 -52.08
C PRO A 952 -2.84 2.10 -52.52
N VAL A 953 -1.65 2.72 -52.52
CA VAL A 953 -1.45 4.12 -52.91
C VAL A 953 -1.90 4.34 -54.36
N PRO A 954 -2.61 5.44 -54.69
CA PRO A 954 -3.01 5.72 -56.07
C PRO A 954 -1.81 5.83 -57.01
N VAL A 955 -1.98 5.42 -58.27
CA VAL A 955 -0.90 5.41 -59.28
C VAL A 955 -0.28 6.80 -59.53
N GLY A 956 -1.02 7.88 -59.25
CA GLY A 956 -0.52 9.26 -59.30
C GLY A 956 0.17 9.78 -58.02
N GLY A 957 0.36 8.93 -57.01
CA GLY A 957 0.89 9.31 -55.70
C GLY A 957 -0.12 10.02 -54.80
N ILE A 958 0.37 10.51 -53.65
CA ILE A 958 -0.39 11.35 -52.71
C ILE A 958 0.17 12.77 -52.77
N ASP A 959 -0.68 13.72 -53.12
CA ASP A 959 -0.37 15.15 -53.06
C ASP A 959 -0.70 15.69 -51.66
N VAL A 960 0.35 15.93 -50.87
CA VAL A 960 0.27 16.42 -49.48
C VAL A 960 -0.11 17.91 -49.37
N PHE A 961 -0.14 18.65 -50.48
CA PHE A 961 -0.54 20.06 -50.52
C PHE A 961 -2.02 20.25 -50.85
N ARG A 962 -2.79 19.17 -50.96
CA ARG A 962 -4.23 19.26 -51.21
C ARG A 962 -4.97 19.97 -50.07
N PRO A 963 -5.84 20.94 -50.38
CA PRO A 963 -6.74 21.51 -49.39
C PRO A 963 -7.84 20.51 -49.00
N CYS A 964 -8.50 20.76 -47.87
CA CYS A 964 -9.67 20.03 -47.42
C CYS A 964 -10.80 20.11 -48.46
N GLU A 965 -11.32 18.96 -48.88
CA GLU A 965 -12.36 18.87 -49.92
C GLU A 965 -13.67 19.60 -49.57
N ASP A 966 -14.00 19.74 -48.26
CA ASP A 966 -15.24 20.36 -47.80
C ASP A 966 -15.14 21.88 -47.59
N CYS A 967 -14.00 22.39 -47.11
CA CYS A 967 -13.86 23.81 -46.71
C CYS A 967 -12.67 24.56 -47.32
N GLY A 968 -11.85 23.91 -48.14
CA GLY A 968 -10.76 24.53 -48.89
C GLY A 968 -9.54 24.98 -48.08
N THR A 969 -9.50 24.75 -46.76
CA THR A 969 -8.31 25.06 -45.94
C THR A 969 -7.15 24.11 -46.25
N ASP A 970 -5.94 24.64 -46.19
CA ASP A 970 -4.64 23.95 -46.24
C ASP A 970 -4.09 23.62 -44.83
N THR A 971 -4.73 24.12 -43.77
CA THR A 971 -4.26 23.97 -42.37
C THR A 971 -4.67 22.63 -41.73
N GLU A 972 -3.71 21.98 -41.07
CA GLU A 972 -3.82 20.63 -40.48
C GLU A 972 -4.67 19.65 -41.30
N ASN A 973 -4.31 19.45 -42.57
CA ASN A 973 -4.98 18.46 -43.40
C ASN A 973 -4.48 17.04 -43.14
N TRP A 974 -5.42 16.11 -43.24
CA TRP A 974 -5.22 14.68 -43.12
C TRP A 974 -5.74 14.02 -44.39
N ILE A 975 -5.19 12.86 -44.74
CA ILE A 975 -5.70 11.99 -45.80
C ILE A 975 -6.27 10.70 -45.21
N CYS A 976 -7.41 10.26 -45.74
CA CYS A 976 -8.01 8.99 -45.38
C CYS A 976 -7.29 7.83 -46.10
N LEU A 977 -6.67 6.90 -45.38
CA LEU A 977 -5.92 5.79 -45.97
C LEU A 977 -6.82 4.72 -46.62
N CYS A 978 -8.14 4.76 -46.36
CA CYS A 978 -9.12 3.87 -47.00
C CYS A 978 -9.65 4.38 -48.37
N CYS A 979 -9.59 5.69 -48.65
CA CYS A 979 -10.20 6.27 -49.86
C CYS A 979 -9.49 7.51 -50.46
N TYR A 980 -8.34 7.90 -49.92
CA TYR A 980 -7.48 8.99 -50.41
C TYR A 980 -8.12 10.37 -50.52
N LYS A 981 -9.21 10.60 -49.79
CA LYS A 981 -9.82 11.93 -49.63
C LYS A 981 -9.10 12.75 -48.56
N VAL A 982 -9.03 14.06 -48.78
CA VAL A 982 -8.31 15.00 -47.90
C VAL A 982 -9.27 15.92 -47.16
N TYR A 983 -9.15 15.96 -45.84
CA TYR A 983 -9.99 16.77 -44.97
C TYR A 983 -9.20 17.35 -43.79
N CYS A 984 -9.63 18.50 -43.26
CA CYS A 984 -8.96 19.14 -42.14
C CYS A 984 -9.21 18.42 -40.81
N GLY A 985 -8.23 18.56 -39.91
CA GLY A 985 -8.14 17.87 -38.63
C GLY A 985 -9.16 18.31 -37.59
N ARG A 986 -9.08 17.68 -36.41
CA ARG A 986 -10.03 17.86 -35.30
C ARG A 986 -10.07 19.29 -34.76
N TYR A 987 -8.95 20.00 -34.79
CA TYR A 987 -8.84 21.35 -34.21
C TYR A 987 -9.12 22.48 -35.22
N VAL A 988 -9.40 22.13 -36.49
CA VAL A 988 -9.77 23.08 -37.54
C VAL A 988 -11.30 23.11 -37.72
N ASN A 989 -11.86 22.23 -38.57
CA ASN A 989 -13.32 22.11 -38.75
C ASN A 989 -13.82 20.65 -38.63
N GLN A 990 -12.99 19.72 -38.14
CA GLN A 990 -13.37 18.32 -37.87
C GLN A 990 -13.82 17.50 -39.09
N HIS A 991 -13.64 17.98 -40.33
CA HIS A 991 -14.10 17.26 -41.52
C HIS A 991 -13.50 15.84 -41.64
N MET A 992 -12.24 15.61 -41.24
CA MET A 992 -11.67 14.26 -41.25
C MET A 992 -12.29 13.34 -40.19
N LEU A 993 -12.70 13.89 -39.03
CA LEU A 993 -13.41 13.14 -38.00
C LEU A 993 -14.83 12.78 -38.48
N THR A 994 -15.54 13.76 -39.05
CA THR A 994 -16.87 13.56 -39.65
C THR A 994 -16.84 12.55 -40.79
N HIS A 995 -15.83 12.59 -41.66
CA HIS A 995 -15.57 11.58 -42.67
C HIS A 995 -15.35 10.19 -42.06
N GLY A 996 -14.43 10.04 -41.10
CA GLY A 996 -14.15 8.75 -40.47
C GLY A 996 -15.37 8.12 -39.78
N VAL A 997 -16.24 8.93 -39.17
CA VAL A 997 -17.51 8.47 -38.56
C VAL A 997 -18.55 8.10 -39.62
N SER A 998 -18.69 8.87 -40.70
CA SER A 998 -19.74 8.66 -41.73
C SER A 998 -19.40 7.59 -42.77
N SER A 999 -18.12 7.33 -43.00
CA SER A 999 -17.63 6.31 -43.96
C SER A 999 -17.15 5.02 -43.30
N GLU A 1000 -17.10 4.98 -41.96
CA GLU A 1000 -16.37 3.97 -41.17
C GLU A 1000 -14.90 3.78 -41.57
N HIS A 1001 -14.27 4.78 -42.18
CA HIS A 1001 -12.85 4.73 -42.51
C HIS A 1001 -12.01 5.05 -41.25
N ARG A 1002 -11.32 4.02 -40.74
CA ARG A 1002 -10.74 4.01 -39.38
C ARG A 1002 -9.34 4.59 -39.30
N LEU A 1003 -8.60 4.64 -40.41
CA LEU A 1003 -7.20 5.06 -40.47
C LEU A 1003 -7.00 6.30 -41.34
N VAL A 1004 -6.29 7.28 -40.78
CA VAL A 1004 -5.97 8.56 -41.41
C VAL A 1004 -4.50 8.92 -41.18
N LEU A 1005 -3.88 9.61 -42.13
CA LEU A 1005 -2.51 10.11 -42.04
C LEU A 1005 -2.49 11.63 -42.06
N SER A 1006 -1.77 12.25 -41.14
CA SER A 1006 -1.53 13.69 -41.05
C SER A 1006 -0.53 14.14 -42.11
N PHE A 1007 -0.83 15.21 -42.84
CA PHE A 1007 0.15 15.84 -43.74
C PHE A 1007 1.16 16.73 -43.01
N ALA A 1008 0.89 17.14 -41.76
CA ALA A 1008 1.78 18.01 -41.00
C ALA A 1008 3.02 17.27 -40.45
N ASP A 1009 2.85 16.01 -40.04
CA ASP A 1009 3.87 15.27 -39.28
C ASP A 1009 3.96 13.76 -39.63
N LEU A 1010 3.25 13.33 -40.68
CA LEU A 1010 3.14 11.95 -41.18
C LEU A 1010 2.68 10.91 -40.15
N SER A 1011 2.06 11.38 -39.06
CA SER A 1011 1.48 10.51 -38.03
C SER A 1011 0.23 9.82 -38.56
N VAL A 1012 0.08 8.53 -38.24
CA VAL A 1012 -1.11 7.74 -38.59
C VAL A 1012 -1.97 7.61 -37.35
N TRP A 1013 -3.25 8.00 -37.43
CA TRP A 1013 -4.21 7.89 -36.33
C TRP A 1013 -5.28 6.86 -36.65
N CYS A 1014 -5.61 6.01 -35.67
CA CYS A 1014 -6.75 5.10 -35.74
C CYS A 1014 -7.91 5.59 -34.87
N TYR A 1015 -9.03 5.97 -35.49
CA TYR A 1015 -10.23 6.42 -34.77
C TYR A 1015 -10.85 5.35 -33.87
N SER A 1016 -10.75 4.07 -34.25
CA SER A 1016 -11.33 2.96 -33.49
C SER A 1016 -10.44 2.47 -32.35
N CYS A 1017 -9.11 2.57 -32.47
CA CYS A 1017 -8.18 2.31 -31.36
C CYS A 1017 -7.92 3.53 -30.48
N GLN A 1018 -8.34 4.73 -30.91
CA GLN A 1018 -8.05 6.02 -30.28
C GLN A 1018 -6.57 6.24 -29.97
N ALA A 1019 -5.70 5.80 -30.87
CA ALA A 1019 -4.27 5.83 -30.73
C ALA A 1019 -3.58 6.13 -32.07
N TYR A 1020 -2.35 6.63 -32.00
CA TYR A 1020 -1.46 6.63 -33.15
C TYR A 1020 -0.99 5.21 -33.45
N VAL A 1021 -0.72 4.94 -34.72
CA VAL A 1021 -0.21 3.66 -35.23
C VAL A 1021 1.17 3.90 -35.81
N HIS A 1022 2.08 2.96 -35.57
CA HIS A 1022 3.47 3.08 -36.00
C HIS A 1022 3.56 3.17 -37.53
N ASN A 1023 4.20 4.23 -38.02
CA ASN A 1023 4.54 4.43 -39.42
C ASN A 1023 6.05 4.30 -39.55
N GLN A 1024 6.54 3.25 -40.23
CA GLN A 1024 7.98 2.93 -40.28
C GLN A 1024 8.85 4.07 -40.83
N VAL A 1025 8.28 4.96 -41.65
CA VAL A 1025 8.96 6.18 -42.16
C VAL A 1025 9.41 7.11 -41.03
N ARG A 1026 8.77 7.06 -39.86
CA ARG A 1026 9.14 7.83 -38.66
C ARG A 1026 10.29 7.23 -37.84
N GLY A 1027 10.67 5.96 -38.06
CA GLY A 1027 11.72 5.29 -37.29
C GLY A 1027 13.15 5.77 -37.60
N GLY A 1028 13.34 6.49 -38.70
CA GLY A 1028 14.65 7.01 -39.14
C GLY A 1028 14.93 8.43 -38.68
N ALA A 1029 15.29 8.62 -37.41
CA ALA A 1029 15.82 9.90 -36.91
C ALA A 1029 17.23 10.19 -37.46
N GLY A 1030 17.32 10.48 -38.77
CA GLY A 1030 18.59 10.66 -39.47
C GLY A 1030 18.55 11.16 -40.92
N GLN A 1031 17.37 11.29 -41.56
CA GLN A 1031 17.26 11.86 -42.93
C GLN A 1031 16.03 12.76 -43.15
N ILE A 1032 15.89 13.84 -42.37
CA ILE A 1032 15.05 14.97 -42.78
C ILE A 1032 15.85 15.80 -43.80
N GLY A 1033 15.96 15.28 -45.03
CA GLY A 1033 16.90 15.85 -46.00
C GLY A 1033 16.95 15.25 -47.41
N LYS A 1034 15.90 14.53 -47.86
CA LYS A 1034 15.61 14.23 -49.30
C LYS A 1034 14.35 13.34 -49.44
N VAL A 1035 13.17 13.94 -49.59
CA VAL A 1035 12.01 13.28 -50.22
C VAL A 1035 11.33 14.23 -51.21
N CYS A 1036 12.12 14.71 -52.17
CA CYS A 1036 11.65 15.13 -53.48
C CYS A 1036 12.44 14.33 -54.51
N ASN A 1037 11.73 13.74 -55.49
CA ASN A 1037 12.27 12.86 -56.53
C ASN A 1037 12.97 11.59 -56.04
N THR A 1038 12.20 10.55 -55.76
CA THR A 1038 12.55 9.19 -56.24
C THR A 1038 11.31 8.31 -56.30
N THR A 1039 11.10 7.66 -57.44
CA THR A 1039 10.13 6.58 -57.60
C THR A 1039 10.62 5.33 -56.89
N GLN A 1040 10.10 5.05 -55.70
CA GLN A 1040 10.16 3.70 -55.12
C GLN A 1040 8.75 3.20 -54.82
N SER A 1041 8.47 2.01 -55.32
CA SER A 1041 7.20 1.32 -55.21
C SER A 1041 6.97 0.78 -53.80
N PHE A 1042 5.89 1.20 -53.17
CA PHE A 1042 5.31 0.46 -52.05
C PHE A 1042 4.65 -0.81 -52.61
N THR A 1043 5.28 -1.96 -52.37
CA THR A 1043 4.63 -3.29 -52.41
C THR A 1043 4.07 -3.61 -51.01
N PRO A 1044 2.97 -4.38 -50.93
CA PRO A 1044 2.05 -4.39 -49.78
C PRO A 1044 2.64 -4.97 -48.49
#